data_AF-A0A9N8WQK5-F1
#
_entry.id   AF-A0A9N8WQK5-F1
#
_cell.length_a   1.000
_cell.length_b   1.000
_cell.length_c   1.000
_cell.angle_alpha   90.00
_cell.angle_beta   90.00
_cell.angle_gamma   90.00
#
_symmetry.space_group_name_H-M   'P 1'
#
loop_
_entity.id
_entity.type
_entity.pdbx_description
1 polymer ?
#
loop_
_entity_poly.entity_id
_entity_poly.type
_entity_poly.pdbx_seq_one_letter_code
_entity_poly.pdbx_strand_id
1 'polypeptide(L)'
;MSQIPSDSSGNSDALELEAAGYQQAMPRRFSLWSLGALSFTLTCTWLGTGSSIGISLTEASSAGTLWSLPIAGVMTTIVSLGMAELASAYPVAGAQYYWSFMVARDDYKPFASYLNGWMSVIGWWLASSSVSNFVSSMILDIVSAWHPDWNQERWHQYLIYVALIWIATSANIFMSRWIPLFNKMVFVLSVLTLSATTITLFVVTKNHASSEFIFKDTTNRTGWSSDGFAFMLAVGNAVYAFLGSDCGAHLCEEIPNPAKNVPKVMIYPLLMGLLTAFPFAASLMYAISDISAVLNTTTGLPLFEIYFQGTGSRSGATVLMTLFAFCFFANLVANATTSSRTLWAVSRDGALPYSHFWERVHPKFEVPVNALLLSATFITLYGLIFLGSSTAFAAMVSAAIIFLQTSCIIPQAVLLYRGRERVLPLRYFNLGKYGALINGISVVWVVFLDILYCFPTTMPVTAENMSYVSVVFVGLVGFVIVLWFTTKKNTFTGPRIDLDMLNARRVAAVGPLEGTNPAEYHPLRNSEAMKLTVLTFLITAVTAAKVPGYRFVGRVNPATKQLTWPSTGVAFTFTGTEATIKINAVTGTSSADLIIDGKDPIVIANVNGTSISVPKLPKGTHTVELRKRSETSFGTFSIAGVSTDGKLLDTAPPKRKIEIIGDSISVGYGLDGVLPCVDTAALQNNGKTYGAVAARSLNADYSVVAWSGKGLIRNYASSPPDTSPPMPTIYTRYGGNDKDNSFPFPKSWVPDAVVINLGTNDFSYLNVRDPVNPADLTKALVKLVKSIQSHYPKAQFFFVSSPLLNDNYPTVADAQKSTHVRVLKDAMKQLSGVKTHFVDWPTQGAEAGCDYHPNAATQAQGGKLLAASIKVALKW
;
A
#
# COMPACT_ATOMS: atom_id res chain seq x y z
N MET A 1 0.69 34.63 47.62
CA MET A 1 1.57 33.45 47.65
C MET A 1 0.99 32.43 48.61
N SER A 2 0.11 31.55 48.11
CA SER A 2 -0.29 30.33 48.82
C SER A 2 0.66 29.21 48.40
N GLN A 3 1.34 28.62 49.37
CA GLN A 3 2.30 27.53 49.17
C GLN A 3 1.65 26.36 48.42
N ILE A 4 2.21 26.00 47.27
CA ILE A 4 1.90 24.73 46.58
C ILE A 4 2.65 23.64 47.37
N PRO A 5 1.97 22.64 47.96
CA PRO A 5 2.63 21.56 48.67
C PRO A 5 3.53 20.79 47.71
N SER A 6 4.68 20.30 48.20
CA SER A 6 5.53 19.38 47.45
C SER A 6 4.77 18.07 47.22
N ASP A 7 4.11 17.95 46.08
CA ASP A 7 3.26 16.82 45.75
C ASP A 7 4.08 15.56 45.49
N SER A 8 3.79 14.50 46.25
CA SER A 8 4.17 13.14 45.91
C SER A 8 3.77 12.82 44.46
N SER A 9 4.60 12.10 43.71
CA SER A 9 4.39 11.81 42.28
C SER A 9 3.00 11.25 41.95
N GLY A 10 2.34 10.57 42.90
CA GLY A 10 0.99 10.05 42.75
C GLY A 10 -0.11 11.12 42.64
N ASN A 11 0.06 12.30 43.25
CA ASN A 11 -0.91 13.40 43.16
C ASN A 11 -0.79 14.13 41.81
N SER A 12 0.43 14.36 41.33
CA SER A 12 0.67 15.00 40.02
C SER A 12 0.06 14.22 38.85
N ASP A 13 0.23 12.90 38.82
CA ASP A 13 -0.34 12.06 37.75
C ASP A 13 -1.88 12.09 37.75
N ALA A 14 -2.51 12.17 38.93
CA ALA A 14 -3.97 12.23 39.05
C ALA A 14 -4.51 13.59 38.58
N LEU A 15 -3.81 14.69 38.92
CA LEU A 15 -4.15 16.04 38.51
C LEU A 15 -3.97 16.26 36.99
N GLU A 16 -2.99 15.62 36.36
CA GLU A 16 -2.85 15.66 34.90
C GLU A 16 -3.97 14.88 34.20
N LEU A 17 -4.37 13.71 34.75
CA LEU A 17 -5.49 12.93 34.21
C LEU A 17 -6.83 13.68 34.36
N GLU A 18 -7.03 14.37 35.48
CA GLU A 18 -8.20 15.23 35.70
C GLU A 18 -8.28 16.35 34.66
N ALA A 19 -7.15 16.98 34.34
CA ALA A 19 -7.08 17.98 33.28
C ALA A 19 -7.34 17.41 31.88
N ALA A 20 -7.03 16.13 31.67
CA ALA A 20 -7.41 15.40 30.47
C ALA A 20 -8.91 15.03 30.40
N GLY A 21 -9.70 15.37 31.43
CA GLY A 21 -11.14 15.12 31.49
C GLY A 21 -11.56 13.90 32.29
N TYR A 22 -10.63 13.28 33.00
CA TYR A 22 -10.81 11.94 33.54
C TYR A 22 -10.44 11.85 35.01
N GLN A 23 -11.26 11.14 35.78
CA GLN A 23 -10.90 10.74 37.14
C GLN A 23 -10.21 9.37 37.10
N GLN A 24 -9.30 9.13 38.04
CA GLN A 24 -8.60 7.85 38.14
C GLN A 24 -9.61 6.74 38.54
N ALA A 25 -9.93 5.88 37.58
CA ALA A 25 -10.94 4.82 37.76
C ALA A 25 -10.36 3.48 38.24
N MET A 26 -9.06 3.26 38.04
CA MET A 26 -8.36 2.04 38.42
C MET A 26 -7.10 2.36 39.23
N PRO A 27 -6.69 1.47 40.15
CA PRO A 27 -5.46 1.65 40.91
C PRO A 27 -4.22 1.51 40.02
N ARG A 28 -3.16 2.29 40.33
CA ARG A 28 -1.84 2.17 39.69
C ARG A 28 -1.11 0.91 40.15
N ARG A 29 -1.50 -0.23 39.58
CA ARG A 29 -1.01 -1.57 39.97
C ARG A 29 0.29 -1.97 39.27
N PHE A 30 0.65 -1.31 38.18
CA PHE A 30 1.82 -1.66 37.40
C PHE A 30 3.03 -0.82 37.77
N SER A 31 4.19 -1.49 37.88
CA SER A 31 5.49 -0.84 37.82
C SER A 31 6.02 -0.86 36.39
N LEU A 32 7.09 -0.09 36.13
CA LEU A 32 7.80 -0.14 34.85
C LEU A 32 8.20 -1.58 34.47
N TRP A 33 8.60 -2.39 35.46
CA TRP A 33 8.95 -3.80 35.25
C TRP A 33 7.73 -4.66 34.90
N SER A 34 6.63 -4.57 35.65
CA SER A 34 5.47 -5.44 35.38
C SER A 34 4.73 -5.07 34.11
N LEU A 35 4.66 -3.78 33.74
CA LEU A 35 4.05 -3.36 32.47
C LEU A 35 4.98 -3.61 31.28
N GLY A 36 6.30 -3.42 31.45
CA GLY A 36 7.29 -3.82 30.46
C GLY A 36 7.28 -5.33 30.21
N ALA A 37 7.13 -6.13 31.27
CA ALA A 37 6.97 -7.58 31.18
C ALA A 37 5.66 -8.00 30.47
N LEU A 38 4.55 -7.32 30.76
CA LEU A 38 3.29 -7.51 30.00
C LEU A 38 3.50 -7.19 28.52
N SER A 39 4.15 -6.07 28.22
CA SER A 39 4.37 -5.61 26.84
C SER A 39 5.31 -6.54 26.06
N PHE A 40 6.34 -7.10 26.72
CA PHE A 40 7.18 -8.16 26.16
C PHE A 40 6.42 -9.47 25.96
N THR A 41 5.58 -9.86 26.92
CA THR A 41 4.77 -11.08 26.81
C THR A 41 3.70 -10.96 25.72
N LEU A 42 3.20 -9.75 25.46
CA LEU A 42 2.21 -9.49 24.44
C LEU A 42 2.84 -9.42 23.05
N THR A 43 3.91 -8.64 22.91
CA THR A 43 4.65 -8.54 21.63
C THR A 43 5.32 -9.88 21.27
N CYS A 44 5.92 -10.51 22.28
CA CYS A 44 6.63 -11.80 22.30
C CYS A 44 7.13 -12.31 20.94
N THR A 45 8.10 -11.59 20.37
CA THR A 45 8.53 -11.78 18.99
C THR A 45 8.98 -13.18 18.64
N TRP A 46 9.68 -13.86 19.54
CA TRP A 46 10.11 -15.24 19.30
C TRP A 46 8.91 -16.22 19.22
N LEU A 47 7.86 -16.02 20.03
CA LEU A 47 6.64 -16.82 19.96
C LEU A 47 5.87 -16.56 18.66
N GLY A 48 5.73 -15.29 18.27
CA GLY A 48 5.13 -14.91 16.99
C GLY A 48 5.88 -15.50 15.80
N THR A 49 7.23 -15.47 15.85
CA THR A 49 8.10 -16.07 14.83
C THR A 49 7.92 -17.58 14.75
N GLY A 50 8.00 -18.29 15.88
CA GLY A 50 7.89 -19.75 15.90
C GLY A 50 6.50 -20.24 15.48
N SER A 51 5.44 -19.55 15.89
CA SER A 51 4.06 -19.94 15.56
C SER A 51 3.70 -19.75 14.08
N SER A 52 4.27 -18.77 13.40
CA SER A 52 3.99 -18.44 11.99
C SER A 52 5.07 -18.91 11.00
N ILE A 53 6.06 -19.68 11.47
CA ILE A 53 7.27 -19.98 10.70
C ILE A 53 7.03 -20.72 9.39
N GLY A 54 5.97 -21.54 9.34
CA GLY A 54 5.60 -22.30 8.14
C GLY A 54 5.25 -21.42 6.93
N ILE A 55 4.56 -20.31 7.19
CA ILE A 55 4.16 -19.36 6.16
C ILE A 55 5.43 -18.73 5.56
N SER A 56 6.36 -18.24 6.39
CA SER A 56 7.62 -17.67 5.91
C SER A 56 8.54 -18.68 5.21
N LEU A 57 8.58 -19.93 5.66
CA LEU A 57 9.33 -21.01 4.99
C LEU A 57 8.76 -21.32 3.60
N THR A 58 7.44 -21.20 3.43
CA THR A 58 6.78 -21.33 2.12
C THR A 58 7.07 -20.12 1.24
N GLU A 59 7.06 -18.92 1.83
CA GLU A 59 7.25 -17.65 1.14
C GLU A 59 8.66 -17.45 0.61
N ALA A 60 9.68 -17.64 1.44
CA ALA A 60 11.05 -17.30 1.08
C ALA A 60 12.08 -18.26 1.70
N SER A 61 11.68 -19.49 2.02
CA SER A 61 12.54 -20.50 2.64
C SER A 61 13.25 -20.00 3.90
N SER A 62 14.35 -20.65 4.26
CA SER A 62 15.07 -20.40 5.50
C SER A 62 15.70 -19.01 5.58
N ALA A 63 16.52 -18.62 4.60
CA ALA A 63 17.20 -17.34 4.62
C ALA A 63 16.23 -16.17 4.52
N GLY A 64 15.18 -16.31 3.70
CA GLY A 64 14.14 -15.30 3.60
C GLY A 64 13.39 -15.10 4.91
N THR A 65 13.05 -16.18 5.62
CA THR A 65 12.47 -16.13 6.97
C THR A 65 13.39 -15.44 7.98
N LEU A 66 14.69 -15.69 7.90
CA LEU A 66 15.65 -15.14 8.84
C LEU A 66 15.90 -13.64 8.60
N TRP A 67 16.08 -13.24 7.34
CA TRP A 67 16.39 -11.85 6.96
C TRP A 67 15.16 -10.94 6.91
N SER A 68 13.95 -11.49 6.91
CA SER A 68 12.72 -10.71 7.02
C SER A 68 12.52 -10.12 8.42
N LEU A 69 12.98 -10.81 9.46
CA LEU A 69 12.83 -10.40 10.87
C LEU A 69 13.49 -9.05 11.19
N PRO A 70 14.77 -8.78 10.82
CA PRO A 70 15.37 -7.47 11.05
C PRO A 70 14.62 -6.33 10.38
N ILE A 71 14.11 -6.55 9.16
CA ILE A 71 13.36 -5.54 8.40
C ILE A 71 12.04 -5.24 9.13
N ALA A 72 11.27 -6.28 9.46
CA ALA A 72 10.00 -6.14 10.17
C ALA A 72 10.18 -5.46 11.54
N GLY A 73 11.20 -5.85 12.30
CA GLY A 73 11.46 -5.29 13.63
C GLY A 73 11.93 -3.83 13.59
N VAL A 74 12.83 -3.47 12.66
CA VAL A 74 13.26 -2.06 12.49
C VAL A 74 12.09 -1.19 12.09
N MET A 75 11.28 -1.62 11.10
CA MET A 75 10.15 -0.82 10.64
C MET A 75 9.07 -0.68 11.72
N THR A 76 8.78 -1.73 12.48
CA THR A 76 7.84 -1.67 13.61
C THR A 76 8.35 -0.79 14.76
N THR A 77 9.68 -0.77 14.97
CA THR A 77 10.31 0.16 15.91
C THR A 77 10.10 1.61 15.46
N ILE A 78 10.23 1.92 14.16
CA ILE A 78 9.96 3.26 13.62
C ILE A 78 8.50 3.66 13.88
N VAL A 79 7.53 2.78 13.59
CA VAL A 79 6.10 3.01 13.89
C VAL A 79 5.90 3.29 15.37
N SER A 80 6.56 2.52 16.23
CA SER A 80 6.44 2.63 17.69
C SER A 80 7.10 3.86 18.27
N LEU A 81 8.17 4.39 17.67
CA LEU A 81 8.78 5.65 18.07
C LEU A 81 7.79 6.82 17.89
N GLY A 82 7.07 6.86 16.77
CA GLY A 82 6.03 7.87 16.53
C GLY A 82 4.88 7.78 17.53
N MET A 83 4.45 6.56 17.87
CA MET A 83 3.44 6.35 18.92
C MET A 83 3.95 6.67 20.33
N ALA A 84 5.21 6.35 20.64
CA ALA A 84 5.81 6.64 21.94
C ALA A 84 5.85 8.15 22.21
N GLU A 85 6.06 8.98 21.19
CA GLU A 85 5.94 10.43 21.32
C GLU A 85 4.50 10.87 21.60
N LEU A 86 3.51 10.29 20.91
CA LEU A 86 2.09 10.52 21.17
C LEU A 86 1.69 10.10 22.59
N ALA A 87 2.17 8.95 23.05
CA ALA A 87 1.94 8.45 24.40
C ALA A 87 2.58 9.33 25.48
N SER A 88 3.76 9.90 25.19
CA SER A 88 4.40 10.88 26.08
C SER A 88 3.62 12.21 26.11
N ALA A 89 3.09 12.63 24.96
CA ALA A 89 2.32 13.85 24.83
C ALA A 89 0.91 13.73 25.43
N TYR A 90 0.29 12.56 25.39
CA TYR A 90 -1.10 12.33 25.80
C TYR A 90 -1.26 10.94 26.45
N PRO A 91 -0.84 10.79 27.72
CA PRO A 91 -0.83 9.51 28.42
C PRO A 91 -2.23 9.12 28.95
N VAL A 92 -3.18 8.86 28.06
CA VAL A 92 -4.56 8.42 28.39
C VAL A 92 -4.83 7.02 27.81
N ALA A 93 -5.55 6.16 28.56
CA ALA A 93 -5.72 4.74 28.25
C ALA A 93 -6.40 4.46 26.89
N GLY A 94 -7.09 5.44 26.32
CA GLY A 94 -7.65 5.37 24.98
C GLY A 94 -6.59 5.29 23.86
N ALA A 95 -5.32 5.60 24.15
CA ALA A 95 -4.21 5.58 23.19
C ALA A 95 -4.60 6.19 21.83
N GLN A 96 -4.61 5.41 20.74
CA GLN A 96 -4.88 5.91 19.38
C GLN A 96 -6.23 6.62 19.24
N TYR A 97 -7.27 6.16 19.95
CA TYR A 97 -8.59 6.82 20.00
C TYR A 97 -8.46 8.26 20.53
N TYR A 98 -7.76 8.41 21.67
CA TYR A 98 -7.60 9.70 22.33
C TYR A 98 -6.61 10.59 21.56
N TRP A 99 -5.49 10.02 21.10
CA TRP A 99 -4.49 10.72 20.30
C TRP A 99 -5.11 11.31 19.05
N SER A 100 -5.95 10.55 18.34
CA SER A 100 -6.62 11.03 17.13
C SER A 100 -7.56 12.20 17.41
N PHE A 101 -8.22 12.21 18.56
CA PHE A 101 -9.02 13.35 19.00
C PHE A 101 -8.14 14.59 19.22
N MET A 102 -7.02 14.42 19.93
CA MET A 102 -6.11 15.51 20.27
C MET A 102 -5.44 16.12 19.05
N VAL A 103 -5.07 15.28 18.08
CA VAL A 103 -4.30 15.75 16.93
C VAL A 103 -5.16 16.20 15.76
N ALA A 104 -6.42 15.77 15.66
CA ALA A 104 -7.31 16.14 14.55
C ALA A 104 -7.86 17.58 14.66
N ARG A 105 -8.30 18.12 13.52
CA ARG A 105 -8.97 19.44 13.47
C ARG A 105 -10.33 19.35 14.16
N ASP A 106 -10.80 20.44 14.74
CA ASP A 106 -12.06 20.49 15.50
C ASP A 106 -13.28 19.93 14.73
N ASP A 107 -13.36 20.16 13.41
CA ASP A 107 -14.48 19.67 12.59
C ASP A 107 -14.48 18.14 12.41
N TYR A 108 -13.32 17.49 12.55
CA TYR A 108 -13.15 16.05 12.25
C TYR A 108 -12.73 15.22 13.46
N LYS A 109 -12.31 15.84 14.57
CA LYS A 109 -11.78 15.13 15.73
C LYS A 109 -12.76 14.11 16.34
N PRO A 110 -14.10 14.32 16.40
CA PRO A 110 -14.99 13.29 16.92
C PRO A 110 -15.06 12.08 16.00
N PHE A 111 -15.12 12.29 14.68
CA PHE A 111 -15.14 11.19 13.72
C PHE A 111 -13.81 10.42 13.68
N ALA A 112 -12.68 11.12 13.65
CA ALA A 112 -11.35 10.51 13.63
C ALA A 112 -11.11 9.66 14.89
N SER A 113 -11.51 10.18 16.06
CA SER A 113 -11.46 9.45 17.32
C SER A 113 -12.38 8.23 17.32
N TYR A 114 -13.66 8.41 16.93
CA TYR A 114 -14.63 7.32 16.85
C TYR A 114 -14.16 6.16 15.96
N LEU A 115 -13.75 6.47 14.72
CA LEU A 115 -13.29 5.47 13.77
C LEU A 115 -12.07 4.73 14.31
N ASN A 116 -11.10 5.47 14.85
CA ASN A 116 -9.88 4.85 15.36
C ASN A 116 -10.12 4.00 16.62
N GLY A 117 -11.03 4.42 17.50
CA GLY A 117 -11.44 3.62 18.66
C GLY A 117 -12.08 2.29 18.27
N TRP A 118 -12.96 2.29 17.27
CA TRP A 118 -13.54 1.06 16.73
C TRP A 118 -12.49 0.17 16.07
N MET A 119 -11.58 0.76 15.29
CA MET A 119 -10.51 0.00 14.65
C MET A 119 -9.62 -0.69 15.68
N SER A 120 -9.24 0.02 16.75
CA SER A 120 -8.43 -0.53 17.84
C SER A 120 -9.19 -1.66 18.57
N VAL A 121 -10.46 -1.45 18.95
CA VAL A 121 -11.29 -2.49 19.61
C VAL A 121 -11.39 -3.77 18.77
N ILE A 122 -11.73 -3.63 17.48
CA ILE A 122 -11.84 -4.76 16.56
C ILE A 122 -10.48 -5.44 16.41
N GLY A 123 -9.40 -4.67 16.21
CA GLY A 123 -8.05 -5.20 16.10
C GLY A 123 -7.64 -6.07 17.30
N TRP A 124 -7.93 -5.62 18.52
CA TRP A 124 -7.63 -6.38 19.74
C TRP A 124 -8.47 -7.66 19.89
N TRP A 125 -9.73 -7.67 19.43
CA TRP A 125 -10.55 -8.89 19.38
C TRP A 125 -10.00 -9.91 18.38
N LEU A 126 -9.61 -9.45 17.19
CA LEU A 126 -9.04 -10.29 16.15
C LEU A 126 -7.67 -10.84 16.57
N ALA A 127 -6.82 -10.04 17.22
CA ALA A 127 -5.54 -10.47 17.75
C ALA A 127 -5.68 -11.54 18.85
N SER A 128 -6.62 -11.34 19.79
CA SER A 128 -6.93 -12.34 20.82
C SER A 128 -7.38 -13.67 20.20
N SER A 129 -8.15 -13.59 19.11
CA SER A 129 -8.58 -14.77 18.36
C SER A 129 -7.42 -15.48 17.67
N SER A 130 -6.48 -14.73 17.09
CA SER A 130 -5.25 -15.27 16.50
C SER A 130 -4.47 -16.11 17.51
N VAL A 131 -4.14 -15.53 18.67
CA VAL A 131 -3.33 -16.21 19.69
C VAL A 131 -4.03 -17.46 20.21
N SER A 132 -5.34 -17.37 20.50
CA SER A 132 -6.13 -18.50 20.95
C SER A 132 -6.14 -19.64 19.94
N ASN A 133 -6.19 -19.31 18.64
CA ASN A 133 -6.13 -20.30 17.56
C ASN A 133 -4.79 -21.03 17.53
N PHE A 134 -3.67 -20.30 17.55
CA PHE A 134 -2.35 -20.93 17.57
C PHE A 134 -2.13 -21.83 18.79
N VAL A 135 -2.50 -21.38 19.99
CA VAL A 135 -2.36 -22.19 21.20
C VAL A 135 -3.23 -23.45 21.12
N SER A 136 -4.46 -23.33 20.61
CA SER A 136 -5.34 -24.50 20.42
C SER A 136 -4.74 -25.51 19.43
N SER A 137 -4.18 -25.05 18.30
CA SER A 137 -3.49 -25.91 17.34
C SER A 137 -2.26 -26.59 17.95
N MET A 138 -1.44 -25.87 18.73
CA MET A 138 -0.24 -26.44 19.37
C MET A 138 -0.58 -27.59 20.34
N ILE A 139 -1.68 -27.45 21.09
CA ILE A 139 -2.16 -28.53 21.98
C ILE A 139 -2.55 -29.76 21.16
N LEU A 140 -3.27 -29.57 20.04
CA LEU A 140 -3.68 -30.66 19.16
C LEU A 140 -2.51 -31.30 18.40
N ASP A 141 -1.46 -30.52 18.12
CA ASP A 141 -0.23 -31.00 17.49
C ASP A 141 0.49 -31.99 18.40
N ILE A 142 0.56 -31.71 19.70
CA ILE A 142 1.05 -32.66 20.70
C ILE A 142 0.19 -33.92 20.72
N VAL A 143 -1.15 -33.80 20.74
CA VAL A 143 -2.04 -34.96 20.74
C VAL A 143 -1.82 -35.83 19.50
N SER A 144 -1.75 -35.23 18.33
CA SER A 144 -1.54 -35.92 17.05
C SER A 144 -0.18 -36.61 16.99
N ALA A 145 0.86 -36.04 17.61
CA ALA A 145 2.18 -36.66 17.69
C ALA A 145 2.23 -37.93 18.54
N TRP A 146 1.34 -38.05 19.55
CA TRP A 146 1.24 -39.22 20.43
C TRP A 146 0.15 -40.21 20.02
N HIS A 147 -0.86 -39.76 19.29
CA HIS A 147 -1.96 -40.56 18.77
C HIS A 147 -2.12 -40.37 17.25
N PRO A 148 -1.26 -41.00 16.42
CA PRO A 148 -1.27 -40.79 14.97
C PRO A 148 -2.57 -41.23 14.29
N ASP A 149 -3.29 -42.18 14.88
CA ASP A 149 -4.58 -42.69 14.35
C ASP A 149 -5.77 -41.77 14.71
N TRP A 150 -5.54 -40.71 15.49
CA TRP A 150 -6.59 -39.77 15.88
C TRP A 150 -6.82 -38.72 14.79
N ASN A 151 -8.02 -38.73 14.22
CA ASN A 151 -8.42 -37.73 13.23
C ASN A 151 -8.86 -36.42 13.91
N GLN A 152 -8.12 -35.35 13.66
CA GLN A 152 -8.43 -34.02 14.17
C GLN A 152 -9.62 -33.40 13.41
N GLU A 153 -10.75 -33.29 14.10
CA GLU A 153 -11.90 -32.50 13.63
C GLU A 153 -11.82 -31.02 14.04
N ARG A 154 -12.43 -30.13 13.23
CA ARG A 154 -12.43 -28.67 13.47
C ARG A 154 -13.06 -28.27 14.81
N TRP A 155 -14.07 -29.01 15.26
CA TRP A 155 -14.76 -28.71 16.51
C TRP A 155 -13.91 -28.99 17.75
N HIS A 156 -12.96 -29.94 17.70
CA HIS A 156 -12.02 -30.17 18.80
C HIS A 156 -11.21 -28.90 19.09
N GLN A 157 -10.68 -28.28 18.03
CA GLN A 157 -9.90 -27.06 18.12
C GLN A 157 -10.75 -25.89 18.63
N TYR A 158 -11.97 -25.74 18.12
CA TYR A 158 -12.89 -24.70 18.56
C TYR A 158 -13.22 -24.79 20.06
N LEU A 159 -13.45 -26.00 20.61
CA LEU A 159 -13.72 -26.14 22.05
C LEU A 159 -12.52 -25.74 22.91
N ILE A 160 -11.30 -26.11 22.50
CA ILE A 160 -10.07 -25.69 23.20
C ILE A 160 -9.90 -24.17 23.10
N TYR A 161 -10.10 -23.60 21.91
CA TYR A 161 -10.08 -22.16 21.67
C TYR A 161 -11.02 -21.40 22.62
N VAL A 162 -12.29 -21.85 22.74
CA VAL A 162 -13.26 -21.25 23.66
C VAL A 162 -12.80 -21.39 25.11
N ALA A 163 -12.33 -22.58 25.52
CA ALA A 163 -11.84 -22.80 26.87
C ALA A 163 -10.69 -21.84 27.23
N LEU A 164 -9.71 -21.65 26.33
CA LEU A 164 -8.58 -20.75 26.53
C LEU A 164 -9.02 -19.30 26.73
N ILE A 165 -9.98 -18.80 25.94
CA ILE A 165 -10.50 -17.44 26.06
C ILE A 165 -11.16 -17.22 27.42
N TRP A 166 -11.99 -18.17 27.86
CA TRP A 166 -12.71 -18.03 29.12
C TRP A 166 -11.81 -18.24 30.33
N ILE A 167 -10.76 -19.06 30.23
CA ILE A 167 -9.72 -19.14 31.27
C ILE A 167 -8.94 -17.82 31.35
N ALA A 168 -8.50 -17.26 30.22
CA ALA A 168 -7.79 -15.98 30.18
C ALA A 168 -8.65 -14.82 30.70
N THR A 169 -9.95 -14.81 30.38
CA THR A 169 -10.93 -13.85 30.90
C THR A 169 -11.13 -14.01 32.40
N SER A 170 -11.28 -15.25 32.87
CA SER A 170 -11.41 -15.56 34.29
C SER A 170 -10.17 -15.14 35.09
N ALA A 171 -8.96 -15.38 34.55
CA ALA A 171 -7.72 -14.92 35.16
C ALA A 171 -7.70 -13.39 35.28
N ASN A 172 -8.13 -12.66 34.26
CA ASN A 172 -8.20 -11.20 34.29
C ASN A 172 -9.23 -10.65 35.30
N ILE A 173 -10.32 -11.39 35.55
CA ILE A 173 -11.35 -10.99 36.52
C ILE A 173 -10.93 -11.34 37.95
N PHE A 174 -10.64 -12.62 38.20
CA PHE A 174 -10.44 -13.14 39.56
C PHE A 174 -9.01 -12.97 40.08
N MET A 175 -8.02 -12.91 39.18
CA MET A 175 -6.61 -12.77 39.54
C MET A 175 -6.06 -11.37 39.22
N SER A 176 -6.92 -10.36 39.05
CA SER A 176 -6.54 -9.01 38.63
C SER A 176 -5.42 -8.37 39.47
N ARG A 177 -5.36 -8.67 40.77
CA ARG A 177 -4.31 -8.19 41.70
C ARG A 177 -2.98 -8.88 41.50
N TRP A 178 -3.00 -10.11 40.99
CA TRP A 178 -1.84 -10.95 40.74
C TRP A 178 -1.29 -10.80 39.33
N ILE A 179 -2.05 -10.21 38.39
CA ILE A 179 -1.61 -9.96 37.00
C ILE A 179 -0.22 -9.30 36.94
N PRO A 180 0.12 -8.25 37.74
CA PRO A 180 1.47 -7.68 37.71
C PRO A 180 2.57 -8.67 38.12
N LEU A 181 2.31 -9.58 39.06
CA LEU A 181 3.27 -10.62 39.45
C LEU A 181 3.35 -11.71 38.37
N PHE A 182 2.19 -12.15 37.86
CA PHE A 182 2.08 -13.12 36.78
C PHE A 182 2.91 -12.70 35.56
N ASN A 183 2.79 -11.45 35.12
CA ASN A 183 3.56 -10.94 33.99
C ASN A 183 5.08 -11.00 34.21
N LYS A 184 5.56 -10.71 35.43
CA LYS A 184 7.00 -10.84 35.75
C LYS A 184 7.46 -12.29 35.69
N MET A 185 6.66 -13.20 36.26
CA MET A 185 6.97 -14.64 36.25
C MET A 185 6.99 -15.19 34.83
N VAL A 186 6.00 -14.82 34.03
CA VAL A 186 5.90 -15.22 32.62
C VAL A 186 7.05 -14.63 31.80
N PHE A 187 7.46 -13.39 32.06
CA PHE A 187 8.63 -12.81 31.40
C PHE A 187 9.89 -13.66 31.66
N VAL A 188 10.17 -13.99 32.92
CA VAL A 188 11.31 -14.83 33.29
C VAL A 188 11.19 -16.21 32.64
N LEU A 189 10.01 -16.83 32.72
CA LEU A 189 9.75 -18.12 32.09
C LEU A 189 9.93 -18.07 30.58
N SER A 190 9.50 -17.00 29.92
CA SER A 190 9.64 -16.83 28.47
C SER A 190 11.10 -16.71 28.06
N VAL A 191 11.91 -15.94 28.80
CA VAL A 191 13.35 -15.83 28.55
C VAL A 191 14.06 -17.16 28.79
N LEU A 192 13.71 -17.88 29.86
CA LEU A 192 14.25 -19.21 30.15
C LEU A 192 13.86 -20.22 29.07
N THR A 193 12.59 -20.23 28.65
CA THR A 193 12.08 -21.15 27.62
C THR A 193 12.73 -20.87 26.27
N LEU A 194 12.82 -19.60 25.87
CA LEU A 194 13.53 -19.16 24.67
C LEU A 194 15.00 -19.64 24.69
N SER A 195 15.71 -19.36 25.78
CA SER A 195 17.12 -19.69 25.92
C SER A 195 17.34 -21.21 25.93
N ALA A 196 16.53 -21.94 26.70
CA ALA A 196 16.56 -23.40 26.76
C ALA A 196 16.29 -24.00 25.38
N THR A 197 15.26 -23.54 24.67
CA THR A 197 14.93 -24.03 23.33
C THR A 197 16.08 -23.77 22.35
N THR A 198 16.60 -22.55 22.31
CA THR A 198 17.71 -22.16 21.42
C THR A 198 18.96 -23.00 21.68
N ILE A 199 19.33 -23.17 22.96
CA ILE A 199 20.49 -23.97 23.37
C ILE A 199 20.25 -25.46 23.04
N THR A 200 19.08 -26.01 23.35
CA THR A 200 18.74 -27.40 23.05
C THR A 200 18.87 -27.68 21.57
N LEU A 201 18.33 -26.82 20.70
CA LEU A 201 18.43 -27.02 19.26
C LEU A 201 19.86 -26.89 18.74
N PHE A 202 20.69 -25.98 19.27
CA PHE A 202 22.09 -25.91 18.84
C PHE A 202 22.96 -27.07 19.34
N VAL A 203 22.71 -27.56 20.55
CA VAL A 203 23.56 -28.57 21.21
C VAL A 203 23.15 -30.01 20.88
N VAL A 204 21.84 -30.28 20.79
CA VAL A 204 21.32 -31.65 20.68
C VAL A 204 21.13 -32.09 19.23
N THR A 205 20.91 -31.16 18.30
CA THR A 205 20.70 -31.48 16.87
C THR A 205 21.92 -32.18 16.29
N LYS A 206 21.72 -33.43 15.86
CA LYS A 206 22.76 -34.26 15.24
C LYS A 206 22.92 -33.99 13.75
N ASN A 207 21.80 -33.88 13.05
CA ASN A 207 21.73 -33.62 11.61
C ASN A 207 21.29 -32.17 11.42
N HIS A 208 22.26 -31.26 11.35
CA HIS A 208 21.96 -29.85 11.19
C HIS A 208 21.90 -29.43 9.73
N ALA A 209 21.10 -28.41 9.43
CA ALA A 209 21.06 -27.81 8.11
C ALA A 209 22.42 -27.23 7.69
N SER A 210 22.65 -27.08 6.38
CA SER A 210 23.85 -26.42 5.86
C SER A 210 23.78 -24.91 6.09
N SER A 211 24.93 -24.25 6.21
CA SER A 211 24.98 -22.79 6.31
C SER A 211 24.42 -22.09 5.06
N GLU A 212 24.50 -22.74 3.90
CA GLU A 212 23.89 -22.26 2.67
C GLU A 212 22.37 -22.26 2.75
N PHE A 213 21.76 -23.32 3.29
CA PHE A 213 20.31 -23.34 3.54
C PHE A 213 19.91 -22.20 4.49
N ILE A 214 20.57 -22.12 5.65
CA ILE A 214 20.18 -21.18 6.71
C ILE A 214 20.29 -19.71 6.26
N PHE A 215 21.36 -19.35 5.55
CA PHE A 215 21.69 -17.94 5.28
C PHE A 215 21.53 -17.50 3.84
N LYS A 216 21.37 -18.42 2.87
CA LYS A 216 21.26 -18.09 1.44
C LYS A 216 20.02 -18.65 0.75
N ASP A 217 19.43 -19.75 1.23
CA ASP A 217 18.27 -20.34 0.57
C ASP A 217 17.04 -19.43 0.67
N THR A 218 16.63 -18.91 -0.48
CA THR A 218 15.46 -18.05 -0.65
C THR A 218 14.41 -18.70 -1.55
N THR A 219 14.44 -20.04 -1.67
CA THR A 219 13.52 -20.81 -2.52
C THR A 219 12.07 -20.43 -2.25
N ASN A 220 11.44 -19.87 -3.27
CA ASN A 220 10.05 -19.47 -3.27
C ASN A 220 9.16 -20.67 -3.60
N ARG A 221 8.28 -21.08 -2.66
CA ARG A 221 7.32 -22.18 -2.82
C ARG A 221 5.87 -21.68 -2.92
N THR A 222 5.68 -20.38 -3.07
CA THR A 222 4.34 -19.78 -3.12
C THR A 222 3.66 -19.96 -4.47
N GLY A 223 4.41 -20.21 -5.54
CA GLY A 223 3.89 -20.17 -6.91
C GLY A 223 3.80 -18.75 -7.49
N TRP A 224 4.11 -17.70 -6.72
CA TRP A 224 4.33 -16.37 -7.28
C TRP A 224 5.58 -16.35 -8.15
N SER A 225 5.50 -15.73 -9.33
CA SER A 225 6.61 -15.69 -10.29
C SER A 225 7.78 -14.78 -9.89
N SER A 226 7.66 -14.03 -8.79
CA SER A 226 8.67 -13.10 -8.31
C SER A 226 9.14 -13.46 -6.91
N ASP A 227 10.39 -13.89 -6.80
CA ASP A 227 11.02 -14.18 -5.49
C ASP A 227 11.12 -12.93 -4.62
N GLY A 228 11.27 -11.75 -5.24
CA GLY A 228 11.22 -10.48 -4.53
C GLY A 228 9.87 -10.22 -3.89
N PHE A 229 8.76 -10.53 -4.57
CA PHE A 229 7.42 -10.40 -4.00
C PHE A 229 7.19 -11.44 -2.88
N ALA A 230 7.64 -12.69 -3.09
CA ALA A 230 7.53 -13.73 -2.08
C ALA A 230 8.35 -13.40 -0.81
N PHE A 231 9.53 -12.80 -0.97
CA PHE A 231 10.29 -12.25 0.15
C PHE A 231 9.55 -11.09 0.85
N MET A 232 8.87 -10.21 0.11
CA MET A 232 8.05 -9.17 0.73
C MET A 232 6.88 -9.76 1.53
N LEU A 233 6.24 -10.85 1.06
CA LEU A 233 5.25 -11.59 1.84
C LEU A 233 5.85 -12.13 3.14
N ALA A 234 7.07 -12.69 3.10
CA ALA A 234 7.80 -13.11 4.29
C ALA A 234 8.12 -11.97 5.26
N VAL A 235 8.42 -10.77 4.75
CA VAL A 235 8.55 -9.55 5.56
C VAL A 235 7.21 -9.15 6.18
N GLY A 236 6.11 -9.23 5.42
CA GLY A 236 4.76 -9.07 5.94
C GLY A 236 4.51 -10.03 7.10
N ASN A 237 4.66 -11.34 6.90
CA ASN A 237 4.47 -12.35 7.93
C ASN A 237 5.35 -12.09 9.16
N ALA A 238 6.61 -11.68 8.98
CA ALA A 238 7.49 -11.32 10.09
C ALA A 238 6.97 -10.14 10.94
N VAL A 239 6.18 -9.21 10.39
CA VAL A 239 5.56 -8.12 11.16
C VAL A 239 4.57 -8.64 12.19
N TYR A 240 3.94 -9.81 11.97
CA TYR A 240 3.08 -10.45 12.96
C TYR A 240 3.78 -10.63 14.31
N ALA A 241 5.07 -10.98 14.28
CA ALA A 241 5.89 -11.17 15.47
C ALA A 241 6.18 -9.87 16.25
N PHE A 242 5.86 -8.69 15.70
CA PHE A 242 6.09 -7.41 16.36
C PHE A 242 4.80 -6.66 16.69
N LEU A 243 3.64 -7.32 16.57
CA LEU A 243 2.34 -6.71 16.85
C LEU A 243 2.12 -6.43 18.34
N GLY A 244 1.26 -5.44 18.61
CA GLY A 244 0.85 -5.10 19.97
C GLY A 244 1.85 -4.26 20.76
N SER A 245 2.80 -3.61 20.08
CA SER A 245 3.76 -2.67 20.67
C SER A 245 3.13 -1.50 21.44
N ASP A 246 1.87 -1.20 21.16
CA ASP A 246 1.05 -0.15 21.74
C ASP A 246 0.28 -0.60 23.00
N CYS A 247 0.34 -1.88 23.39
CA CYS A 247 -0.44 -2.39 24.52
C CYS A 247 -0.19 -1.61 25.83
N GLY A 248 1.06 -1.21 26.08
CA GLY A 248 1.43 -0.43 27.25
C GLY A 248 0.75 0.94 27.32
N ALA A 249 0.37 1.51 26.17
CA ALA A 249 -0.37 2.77 26.11
C ALA A 249 -1.81 2.63 26.63
N HIS A 250 -2.44 1.47 26.41
CA HIS A 250 -3.80 1.22 26.91
C HIS A 250 -3.88 1.04 28.43
N LEU A 251 -2.75 0.80 29.10
CA LEU A 251 -2.65 0.69 30.56
C LEU A 251 -1.93 1.89 31.20
N CYS A 252 -1.81 3.02 30.49
CA CYS A 252 -1.05 4.16 30.99
C CYS A 252 -1.64 4.78 32.28
N GLU A 253 -2.95 4.64 32.53
CA GLU A 253 -3.57 5.12 33.77
C GLU A 253 -3.20 4.24 34.99
N GLU A 254 -2.69 3.03 34.77
CA GLU A 254 -2.35 2.05 35.82
C GLU A 254 -0.84 2.01 36.16
N ILE A 255 -0.01 2.89 35.58
CA ILE A 255 1.45 3.01 35.83
C ILE A 255 1.81 4.43 36.33
N PRO A 256 2.74 4.59 37.28
CA PRO A 256 3.21 5.91 37.71
C PRO A 256 4.05 6.61 36.63
N ASN A 257 4.00 7.93 36.58
CA ASN A 257 4.67 8.80 35.62
C ASN A 257 4.46 8.35 34.16
N PRO A 258 3.21 8.21 33.69
CA PRO A 258 2.93 7.56 32.42
C PRO A 258 3.54 8.28 31.22
N ALA A 259 3.63 9.62 31.24
CA ALA A 259 4.29 10.41 30.20
C ALA A 259 5.78 10.06 29.97
N LYS A 260 6.46 9.49 30.99
CA LYS A 260 7.86 9.03 30.92
C LYS A 260 7.99 7.52 30.73
N ASN A 261 7.12 6.75 31.37
CA ASN A 261 7.26 5.30 31.48
C ASN A 261 6.56 4.55 30.35
N VAL A 262 5.46 5.07 29.81
CA VAL A 262 4.75 4.45 28.67
C VAL A 262 5.64 4.35 27.43
N PRO A 263 6.37 5.41 27.00
CA PRO A 263 7.32 5.30 25.89
C PRO A 263 8.33 4.16 26.04
N LYS A 264 8.83 3.94 27.26
CA LYS A 264 9.82 2.89 27.56
C LYS A 264 9.24 1.49 27.44
N VAL A 265 8.02 1.27 27.93
CA VAL A 265 7.36 -0.05 27.85
C VAL A 265 6.86 -0.37 26.43
N MET A 266 6.77 0.63 25.54
CA MET A 266 6.51 0.39 24.11
C MET A 266 7.80 0.03 23.36
N ILE A 267 8.89 0.77 23.59
CA ILE A 267 10.13 0.64 22.80
C ILE A 267 11.00 -0.54 23.27
N TYR A 268 11.24 -0.70 24.57
CA TYR A 268 12.21 -1.69 25.06
C TYR A 268 11.81 -3.14 24.73
N PRO A 269 10.54 -3.55 24.86
CA PRO A 269 10.12 -4.89 24.46
C PRO A 269 10.36 -5.22 22.99
N LEU A 270 10.16 -4.25 22.08
CA LEU A 270 10.44 -4.42 20.66
C LEU A 270 11.93 -4.62 20.39
N LEU A 271 12.79 -3.82 21.03
CA LEU A 271 14.23 -3.95 20.88
C LEU A 271 14.73 -5.30 21.43
N MET A 272 14.20 -5.75 22.57
CA MET A 272 14.48 -7.09 23.10
C MET A 272 13.98 -8.17 22.13
N GLY A 273 12.79 -8.01 21.54
CA GLY A 273 12.23 -8.90 20.52
C GLY A 273 13.13 -9.03 19.30
N LEU A 274 13.63 -7.92 18.77
CA LEU A 274 14.57 -7.88 17.63
C LEU A 274 15.86 -8.66 17.93
N LEU A 275 16.41 -8.50 19.12
CA LEU A 275 17.64 -9.18 19.54
C LEU A 275 17.44 -10.69 19.80
N THR A 276 16.23 -11.09 20.18
CA THR A 276 15.93 -12.48 20.60
C THR A 276 15.33 -13.35 19.51
N ALA A 277 14.55 -12.77 18.59
CA ALA A 277 13.88 -13.52 17.53
C ALA A 277 14.85 -14.06 16.48
N PHE A 278 15.91 -13.32 16.14
CA PHE A 278 16.86 -13.74 15.10
C PHE A 278 17.67 -14.99 15.53
N PRO A 279 18.29 -15.06 16.73
CA PRO A 279 18.96 -16.28 17.18
C PRO A 279 18.01 -17.47 17.32
N PHE A 280 16.78 -17.23 17.79
CA PHE A 280 15.77 -18.27 17.89
C PHE A 280 15.38 -18.84 16.52
N ALA A 281 15.05 -17.97 15.56
CA ALA A 281 14.76 -18.38 14.19
C ALA A 281 15.94 -19.15 13.57
N ALA A 282 17.18 -18.67 13.76
CA ALA A 282 18.37 -19.37 13.29
C ALA A 282 18.50 -20.77 13.90
N SER A 283 18.18 -20.95 15.18
CA SER A 283 18.19 -22.27 15.83
C SER A 283 17.10 -23.22 15.30
N LEU A 284 15.93 -22.67 14.95
CA LEU A 284 14.88 -23.44 14.28
C LEU A 284 15.36 -23.88 12.89
N MET A 285 15.92 -22.98 12.10
CA MET A 285 16.47 -23.29 10.77
C MET A 285 17.60 -24.32 10.83
N TYR A 286 18.46 -24.21 11.83
CA TYR A 286 19.55 -25.15 12.08
C TYR A 286 19.04 -26.58 12.35
N ALA A 287 17.89 -26.71 13.00
CA ALA A 287 17.26 -27.99 13.33
C ALA A 287 16.51 -28.65 12.15
N ILE A 288 16.30 -27.96 11.03
CA ILE A 288 15.57 -28.51 9.88
C ILE A 288 16.50 -29.43 9.09
N SER A 289 16.15 -30.72 9.08
CA SER A 289 16.80 -31.75 8.27
C SER A 289 15.97 -32.16 7.05
N ASP A 290 14.63 -32.09 7.16
CA ASP A 290 13.69 -32.34 6.07
C ASP A 290 12.62 -31.23 6.05
N ILE A 291 12.76 -30.30 5.11
CA ILE A 291 11.82 -29.20 4.91
C ILE A 291 10.45 -29.69 4.41
N SER A 292 10.39 -30.81 3.69
CA SER A 292 9.12 -31.32 3.16
C SER A 292 8.26 -31.89 4.28
N ALA A 293 8.86 -32.57 5.26
CA ALA A 293 8.17 -32.99 6.48
C ALA A 293 7.68 -31.79 7.31
N VAL A 294 8.53 -30.76 7.44
CA VAL A 294 8.21 -29.50 8.15
C VAL A 294 7.01 -28.78 7.52
N LEU A 295 6.90 -28.75 6.18
CA LEU A 295 5.81 -28.04 5.50
C LEU A 295 4.50 -28.85 5.38
N ASN A 296 4.54 -30.18 5.56
CA ASN A 296 3.38 -31.06 5.37
C ASN A 296 2.90 -31.71 6.68
N THR A 297 2.84 -30.94 7.77
CA THR A 297 2.32 -31.45 9.06
C THR A 297 0.80 -31.54 9.07
N THR A 298 0.26 -32.52 9.81
CA THR A 298 -1.20 -32.77 9.91
C THR A 298 -1.97 -31.57 10.45
N THR A 299 -1.39 -30.82 11.39
CA THR A 299 -2.01 -29.65 12.00
C THR A 299 -1.79 -28.35 11.22
N GLY A 300 -0.90 -28.37 10.22
CA GLY A 300 -0.43 -27.19 9.50
C GLY A 300 0.50 -26.27 10.31
N LEU A 301 0.91 -26.68 11.52
CA LEU A 301 1.95 -25.98 12.31
C LEU A 301 3.29 -26.73 12.20
N PRO A 302 4.34 -26.11 11.64
CA PRO A 302 5.63 -26.78 11.50
C PRO A 302 6.48 -26.86 12.77
N LEU A 303 6.15 -26.08 13.81
CA LEU A 303 7.06 -25.88 14.93
C LEU A 303 7.34 -27.16 15.73
N PHE A 304 6.35 -28.03 15.93
CA PHE A 304 6.58 -29.31 16.62
C PHE A 304 7.52 -30.21 15.83
N GLU A 305 7.31 -30.30 14.51
CA GLU A 305 8.15 -31.11 13.63
C GLU A 305 9.61 -30.60 13.64
N ILE A 306 9.82 -29.27 13.64
CA ILE A 306 11.17 -28.70 13.79
C ILE A 306 11.80 -29.10 15.12
N TYR A 307 11.05 -29.05 16.24
CA TYR A 307 11.55 -29.52 17.53
C TYR A 307 11.83 -31.03 17.54
N PHE A 308 11.02 -31.82 16.85
CA PHE A 308 11.22 -33.26 16.74
C PHE A 308 12.48 -33.60 15.93
N GLN A 309 12.70 -32.94 14.79
CA GLN A 309 13.92 -33.11 13.99
C GLN A 309 15.17 -32.67 14.75
N GLY A 310 15.12 -31.55 15.46
CA GLY A 310 16.25 -31.05 16.25
C GLY A 310 16.57 -31.90 17.48
N THR A 311 15.56 -32.38 18.21
CA THR A 311 15.79 -33.17 19.44
C THR A 311 15.96 -34.66 19.17
N GLY A 312 15.45 -35.18 18.05
CA GLY A 312 15.33 -36.61 17.77
C GLY A 312 14.42 -37.36 18.76
N SER A 313 13.62 -36.64 19.56
CA SER A 313 12.82 -37.22 20.65
C SER A 313 11.44 -36.58 20.73
N ARG A 314 10.38 -37.39 20.61
CA ARG A 314 8.99 -36.91 20.76
C ARG A 314 8.74 -36.30 22.13
N SER A 315 9.32 -36.86 23.19
CA SER A 315 9.22 -36.32 24.55
C SER A 315 9.92 -34.95 24.66
N GLY A 316 11.10 -34.80 24.06
CA GLY A 316 11.82 -33.53 24.01
C GLY A 316 11.01 -32.45 23.29
N ALA A 317 10.51 -32.76 22.09
CA ALA A 317 9.65 -31.86 21.32
C ALA A 317 8.36 -31.48 22.08
N THR A 318 7.74 -32.44 22.77
CA THR A 318 6.54 -32.20 23.58
C THR A 318 6.80 -31.23 24.74
N VAL A 319 7.92 -31.38 25.44
CA VAL A 319 8.29 -30.46 26.54
C VAL A 319 8.51 -29.04 26.02
N LEU A 320 9.27 -28.90 24.93
CA LEU A 320 9.53 -27.58 24.32
C LEU A 320 8.22 -26.94 23.82
N MET A 321 7.37 -27.71 23.13
CA MET A 321 6.07 -27.22 22.65
C MET A 321 5.12 -26.85 23.79
N THR A 322 5.10 -27.61 24.89
CA THR A 322 4.24 -27.32 26.04
C THR A 322 4.64 -26.01 26.72
N LEU A 323 5.94 -25.78 26.93
CA LEU A 323 6.44 -24.53 27.49
C LEU A 323 6.17 -23.34 26.56
N PHE A 324 6.35 -23.54 25.25
CA PHE A 324 6.03 -22.55 24.23
C PHE A 324 4.54 -22.18 24.24
N ALA A 325 3.66 -23.18 24.22
CA ALA A 325 2.21 -23.01 24.25
C ALA A 325 1.74 -22.32 25.54
N PHE A 326 2.36 -22.63 26.69
CA PHE A 326 2.06 -21.95 27.96
C PHE A 326 2.48 -20.47 27.93
N CYS A 327 3.67 -20.14 27.41
CA CYS A 327 4.09 -18.75 27.25
C CYS A 327 3.16 -18.00 26.29
N PHE A 328 2.70 -18.67 25.23
CA PHE A 328 1.79 -18.06 24.26
C PHE A 328 0.35 -17.94 24.79
N PHE A 329 -0.09 -18.84 25.67
CA PHE A 329 -1.31 -18.64 26.45
C PHE A 329 -1.21 -17.43 27.39
N ALA A 330 -0.05 -17.19 28.01
CA ALA A 330 0.13 -15.99 28.82
C ALA A 330 0.07 -14.70 28.00
N ASN A 331 0.45 -14.74 26.71
CA ASN A 331 0.17 -13.66 25.75
C ASN A 331 -1.34 -13.43 25.59
N LEU A 332 -2.16 -14.48 25.48
CA LEU A 332 -3.63 -14.35 25.44
C LEU A 332 -4.18 -13.68 26.71
N VAL A 333 -3.63 -13.99 27.88
CA VAL A 333 -4.00 -13.31 29.14
C VAL A 333 -3.70 -11.82 29.08
N ALA A 334 -2.54 -11.43 28.55
CA ALA A 334 -2.15 -10.02 28.35
C ALA A 334 -3.01 -9.31 27.31
N ASN A 335 -3.39 -9.99 26.23
CA ASN A 335 -4.32 -9.50 25.21
C ASN A 335 -5.69 -9.18 25.83
N ALA A 336 -6.24 -10.08 26.65
CA ALA A 336 -7.49 -9.85 27.36
C ALA A 336 -7.41 -8.63 28.30
N THR A 337 -6.27 -8.43 28.99
CA THR A 337 -6.04 -7.21 29.78
C THR A 337 -6.14 -5.97 28.87
N THR A 338 -5.38 -5.91 27.79
CA THR A 338 -5.30 -4.75 26.89
C THR A 338 -6.62 -4.46 26.16
N SER A 339 -7.26 -5.49 25.62
CA SER A 339 -8.55 -5.40 24.92
C SER A 339 -9.63 -4.82 25.84
N SER A 340 -9.68 -5.25 27.10
CA SER A 340 -10.67 -4.74 28.06
C SER A 340 -10.48 -3.27 28.39
N ARG A 341 -9.23 -2.79 28.50
CA ARG A 341 -8.92 -1.37 28.76
C ARG A 341 -9.24 -0.51 27.57
N THR A 342 -8.96 -0.99 26.36
CA THR A 342 -9.28 -0.29 25.11
C THR A 342 -10.79 -0.09 24.98
N LEU A 343 -11.57 -1.18 25.11
CA LEU A 343 -13.03 -1.10 25.04
C LEU A 343 -13.61 -0.21 26.14
N TRP A 344 -13.10 -0.35 27.37
CA TRP A 344 -13.49 0.49 28.50
C TRP A 344 -13.22 1.97 28.23
N ALA A 345 -12.01 2.33 27.78
CA ALA A 345 -11.62 3.71 27.52
C ALA A 345 -12.51 4.36 26.46
N VAL A 346 -12.74 3.67 25.34
CA VAL A 346 -13.64 4.14 24.26
C VAL A 346 -15.10 4.24 24.74
N SER A 347 -15.50 3.40 25.70
CA SER A 347 -16.86 3.42 26.24
C SER A 347 -17.14 4.64 27.12
N ARG A 348 -16.15 5.12 27.90
CA ARG A 348 -16.28 6.27 28.82
C ARG A 348 -16.78 7.54 28.13
N ASP A 349 -16.42 7.70 26.86
CA ASP A 349 -16.77 8.87 26.06
C ASP A 349 -18.02 8.66 25.20
N GLY A 350 -18.72 7.53 25.37
CA GLY A 350 -19.97 7.28 24.68
C GLY A 350 -19.83 6.82 23.22
N ALA A 351 -18.66 6.32 22.80
CA ALA A 351 -18.45 5.92 21.41
C ALA A 351 -19.15 4.58 21.04
N LEU A 352 -19.42 3.70 22.01
CA LEU A 352 -20.08 2.41 21.76
C LEU A 352 -21.61 2.48 22.02
N PRO A 353 -22.40 1.58 21.42
CA PRO A 353 -23.75 1.28 21.88
C PRO A 353 -23.72 0.80 23.33
N TYR A 354 -24.63 1.28 24.17
CA TYR A 354 -24.69 0.94 25.60
C TYR A 354 -23.39 1.21 26.38
N SER A 355 -22.62 2.22 25.97
CA SER A 355 -21.38 2.68 26.64
C SER A 355 -21.44 2.71 28.17
N HIS A 356 -22.56 3.18 28.74
CA HIS A 356 -22.80 3.27 30.20
C HIS A 356 -22.71 1.93 30.94
N PHE A 357 -22.83 0.80 30.23
CA PHE A 357 -22.70 -0.53 30.77
C PHE A 357 -21.26 -1.03 30.69
N TRP A 358 -20.58 -0.76 29.57
CA TRP A 358 -19.20 -1.21 29.31
C TRP A 358 -18.13 -0.38 30.04
N GLU A 359 -18.41 0.88 30.36
CA GLU A 359 -17.50 1.78 31.08
C GLU A 359 -17.35 1.46 32.58
N ARG A 360 -18.22 0.60 33.13
CA ARG A 360 -18.26 0.32 34.57
C ARG A 360 -17.06 -0.52 35.01
N VAL A 361 -16.31 0.02 35.97
CA VAL A 361 -15.27 -0.71 36.70
C VAL A 361 -15.89 -1.41 37.90
N HIS A 362 -15.63 -2.71 38.07
CA HIS A 362 -16.21 -3.46 39.17
C HIS A 362 -15.52 -3.09 40.50
N PRO A 363 -16.25 -2.73 41.58
CA PRO A 363 -15.65 -2.21 42.82
C PRO A 363 -14.74 -3.21 43.53
N LYS A 364 -15.10 -4.51 43.56
CA LYS A 364 -14.28 -5.57 44.19
C LYS A 364 -13.03 -5.96 43.37
N PHE A 365 -13.19 -6.15 42.06
CA PHE A 365 -12.10 -6.66 41.20
C PHE A 365 -11.23 -5.54 40.62
N GLU A 366 -11.73 -4.30 40.64
CA GLU A 366 -11.06 -3.08 40.17
C GLU A 366 -10.61 -3.18 38.70
N VAL A 367 -11.43 -3.84 37.88
CA VAL A 367 -11.26 -4.02 36.43
C VAL A 367 -12.62 -3.88 35.71
N PRO A 368 -12.64 -3.55 34.41
CA PRO A 368 -13.88 -3.43 33.64
C PRO A 368 -14.41 -4.82 33.24
N VAL A 369 -15.11 -5.50 34.16
CA VAL A 369 -15.62 -6.87 33.98
C VAL A 369 -16.57 -6.96 32.78
N ASN A 370 -17.48 -5.99 32.61
CA ASN A 370 -18.43 -5.99 31.49
C ASN A 370 -17.70 -5.92 30.13
N ALA A 371 -16.62 -5.14 30.05
CA ALA A 371 -15.80 -5.04 28.85
C ALA A 371 -15.06 -6.35 28.52
N LEU A 372 -14.55 -7.03 29.56
CA LEU A 372 -13.93 -8.35 29.44
C LEU A 372 -14.92 -9.38 28.91
N LEU A 373 -16.10 -9.47 29.50
CA LEU A 373 -17.13 -10.43 29.11
C LEU A 373 -17.64 -10.17 27.68
N LEU A 374 -17.80 -8.90 27.30
CA LEU A 374 -18.19 -8.54 25.94
C LEU A 374 -17.11 -8.99 24.93
N SER A 375 -15.85 -8.68 25.22
CA SER A 375 -14.73 -9.07 24.37
C SER A 375 -14.66 -10.59 24.23
N ALA A 376 -14.71 -11.34 25.34
CA ALA A 376 -14.70 -12.80 25.35
C ALA A 376 -15.87 -13.42 24.55
N THR A 377 -17.05 -12.81 24.63
CA THR A 377 -18.24 -13.24 23.89
C THR A 377 -18.05 -13.04 22.38
N PHE A 378 -17.62 -11.86 21.94
CA PHE A 378 -17.39 -11.60 20.52
C PHE A 378 -16.26 -12.45 19.94
N ILE A 379 -15.18 -12.65 20.69
CA ILE A 379 -14.08 -13.54 20.33
C ILE A 379 -14.60 -14.99 20.21
N THR A 380 -15.43 -15.47 21.14
CA THR A 380 -16.07 -16.80 21.06
C THR A 380 -16.94 -16.94 19.81
N LEU A 381 -17.82 -15.97 19.56
CA LEU A 381 -18.72 -15.98 18.39
C LEU A 381 -17.94 -15.93 17.07
N TYR A 382 -16.85 -15.15 17.05
CA TYR A 382 -15.94 -15.09 15.92
C TYR A 382 -15.31 -16.47 15.63
N GLY A 383 -14.90 -17.20 16.68
CA GLY A 383 -14.40 -18.56 16.56
C GLY A 383 -15.34 -19.54 15.85
N LEU A 384 -16.66 -19.31 15.85
CA LEU A 384 -17.61 -20.19 15.14
C LEU A 384 -17.40 -20.18 13.62
N ILE A 385 -16.84 -19.10 13.05
CA ILE A 385 -16.54 -19.02 11.61
C ILE A 385 -15.56 -20.14 11.23
N PHE A 386 -14.64 -20.49 12.12
CA PHE A 386 -13.66 -21.57 11.91
C PHE A 386 -14.31 -22.92 11.62
N LEU A 387 -15.48 -23.21 12.20
CA LEU A 387 -16.22 -24.45 11.97
C LEU A 387 -16.69 -24.56 10.51
N GLY A 388 -17.17 -23.45 9.94
CA GLY A 388 -17.64 -23.38 8.55
C GLY A 388 -16.50 -23.26 7.54
N SER A 389 -15.53 -22.38 7.79
CA SER A 389 -14.42 -22.11 6.87
C SER A 389 -13.16 -21.68 7.62
N SER A 390 -12.11 -22.50 7.53
CA SER A 390 -10.77 -22.15 8.01
C SER A 390 -10.19 -20.95 7.25
N THR A 391 -10.46 -20.82 5.95
CA THR A 391 -10.06 -19.68 5.11
C THR A 391 -10.69 -18.38 5.59
N ALA A 392 -12.01 -18.36 5.85
CA ALA A 392 -12.69 -17.15 6.32
C ALA A 392 -12.21 -16.72 7.71
N PHE A 393 -11.89 -17.69 8.58
CA PHE A 393 -11.27 -17.41 9.87
C PHE A 393 -9.83 -16.88 9.71
N ALA A 394 -9.00 -17.50 8.87
CA ALA A 394 -7.64 -17.03 8.61
C ALA A 394 -7.62 -15.60 8.05
N ALA A 395 -8.51 -15.27 7.12
CA ALA A 395 -8.69 -13.93 6.57
C ALA A 395 -8.93 -12.87 7.66
N MET A 396 -9.70 -13.22 8.68
CA MET A 396 -10.04 -12.27 9.73
C MET A 396 -9.01 -12.24 10.86
N VAL A 397 -8.23 -13.30 11.06
CA VAL A 397 -6.99 -13.25 11.84
C VAL A 397 -5.97 -12.32 11.17
N SER A 398 -5.75 -12.43 9.86
CA SER A 398 -4.85 -11.53 9.12
C SER A 398 -5.35 -10.08 9.13
N ALA A 399 -6.67 -9.85 9.16
CA ALA A 399 -7.23 -8.51 9.32
C ALA A 399 -6.85 -7.85 10.66
N ALA A 400 -6.55 -8.62 11.72
CA ALA A 400 -6.06 -8.07 12.99
C ALA A 400 -4.84 -7.15 12.79
N ILE A 401 -3.95 -7.55 11.88
CA ILE A 401 -2.72 -6.82 11.57
C ILE A 401 -3.04 -5.44 11.00
N ILE A 402 -3.93 -5.41 9.99
CA ILE A 402 -4.40 -4.16 9.38
C ILE A 402 -5.07 -3.29 10.44
N PHE A 403 -6.06 -3.81 11.18
CA PHE A 403 -6.79 -3.02 12.17
C PHE A 403 -5.86 -2.40 13.23
N LEU A 404 -4.94 -3.18 13.80
CA LEU A 404 -4.00 -2.69 14.81
C LEU A 404 -3.01 -1.69 14.19
N GLN A 405 -2.33 -2.02 13.09
CA GLN A 405 -1.30 -1.16 12.50
C GLN A 405 -1.89 0.14 11.93
N THR A 406 -3.01 0.06 11.21
CA THR A 406 -3.69 1.25 10.68
C THR A 406 -4.15 2.15 11.82
N SER A 407 -4.63 1.60 12.95
CA SER A 407 -5.02 2.41 14.12
C SER A 407 -3.85 3.25 14.66
N CYS A 408 -2.65 2.67 14.66
CA CYS A 408 -1.40 3.28 15.12
C CYS A 408 -0.93 4.45 14.24
N ILE A 409 -1.18 4.41 12.93
CA ILE A 409 -0.70 5.45 12.00
C ILE A 409 -1.68 6.59 11.77
N ILE A 410 -2.99 6.43 12.05
CA ILE A 410 -3.97 7.52 11.90
C ILE A 410 -3.53 8.81 12.62
N PRO A 411 -3.19 8.81 13.92
CA PRO A 411 -2.73 10.02 14.60
C PRO A 411 -1.37 10.50 14.07
N GLN A 412 -0.46 9.59 13.68
CA GLN A 412 0.83 9.97 13.09
C GLN A 412 0.66 10.67 11.73
N ALA A 413 -0.27 10.20 10.90
CA ALA A 413 -0.62 10.80 9.60
C ALA A 413 -1.21 12.20 9.78
N VAL A 414 -2.10 12.37 10.77
CA VAL A 414 -2.67 13.67 11.11
C VAL A 414 -1.59 14.64 11.62
N LEU A 415 -0.63 14.16 12.41
CA LEU A 415 0.52 14.96 12.85
C LEU A 415 1.45 15.34 11.71
N LEU A 416 1.72 14.42 10.78
CA LEU A 416 2.49 14.70 9.57
C LEU A 416 1.80 15.77 8.73
N TYR A 417 0.46 15.74 8.70
CA TYR A 417 -0.34 16.74 8.01
C TYR A 417 -0.33 18.10 8.75
N ARG A 418 -0.67 18.15 10.04
CA ARG A 418 -0.85 19.42 10.75
C ARG A 418 0.44 20.07 11.26
N GLY A 419 1.53 19.32 11.30
CA GLY A 419 2.81 19.71 11.88
C GLY A 419 2.88 19.37 13.36
N ARG A 420 3.91 18.60 13.75
CA ARG A 420 4.11 18.10 15.12
C ARG A 420 4.25 19.22 16.15
N GLU A 421 5.11 20.20 15.91
CA GLU A 421 5.35 21.31 16.86
C GLU A 421 4.15 22.25 17.02
N ARG A 422 3.21 22.24 16.07
CA ARG A 422 1.99 23.04 16.14
C ARG A 422 0.91 22.39 17.01
N VAL A 423 0.88 21.06 17.05
CA VAL A 423 -0.22 20.29 17.61
C VAL A 423 0.17 19.63 18.93
N LEU A 424 1.40 19.12 19.02
CA LEU A 424 1.84 18.42 20.21
C LEU A 424 2.25 19.39 21.31
N PRO A 425 1.84 19.12 22.56
CA PRO A 425 2.28 19.83 23.75
C PRO A 425 3.75 19.52 24.07
N LEU A 426 4.26 20.22 25.07
CA LEU A 426 5.48 19.84 25.76
C LEU A 426 5.37 18.41 26.30
N ARG A 427 6.44 17.62 26.11
CA ARG A 427 6.47 16.17 26.35
C ARG A 427 7.88 15.70 26.67
N TYR A 428 8.00 14.61 27.44
CA TYR A 428 9.31 14.10 27.86
C TYR A 428 10.05 13.36 26.75
N PHE A 429 9.32 12.59 25.94
CA PHE A 429 9.88 11.92 24.78
C PHE A 429 9.53 12.70 23.51
N ASN A 430 10.51 13.46 23.01
CA ASN A 430 10.36 14.30 21.81
C ASN A 430 11.34 13.83 20.73
N LEU A 431 10.83 13.49 19.54
CA LEU A 431 11.64 13.05 18.40
C LEU A 431 12.38 14.20 17.68
N GLY A 432 12.14 15.45 18.11
CA GLY A 432 12.75 16.67 17.56
C GLY A 432 12.56 16.76 16.04
N LYS A 433 13.63 17.12 15.33
CA LYS A 433 13.65 17.26 13.86
C LYS A 433 13.36 15.95 13.11
N TYR A 434 13.55 14.79 13.73
CA TYR A 434 13.39 13.50 13.06
C TYR A 434 11.94 12.99 13.08
N GLY A 435 11.05 13.54 13.91
CA GLY A 435 9.72 12.96 14.05
C GLY A 435 8.81 13.13 12.82
N ALA A 436 9.04 14.12 11.95
CA ALA A 436 8.32 14.19 10.67
C ALA A 436 8.75 13.05 9.72
N LEU A 437 10.06 12.73 9.69
CA LEU A 437 10.59 11.60 8.93
C LEU A 437 10.05 10.27 9.47
N ILE A 438 10.07 10.09 10.79
CA ILE A 438 9.54 8.89 11.46
C ILE A 438 8.06 8.70 11.11
N ASN A 439 7.21 9.71 11.34
CA ASN A 439 5.79 9.61 11.01
C ASN A 439 5.55 9.34 9.50
N GLY A 440 6.35 9.94 8.62
CA GLY A 440 6.29 9.69 7.19
C GLY A 440 6.60 8.24 6.81
N ILE A 441 7.68 7.69 7.35
CA ILE A 441 8.07 6.28 7.14
C ILE A 441 6.99 5.35 7.71
N SER A 442 6.48 5.62 8.92
CA SER A 442 5.42 4.82 9.56
C SER A 442 4.18 4.71 8.68
N VAL A 443 3.71 5.84 8.12
CA VAL A 443 2.51 5.88 7.27
C VAL A 443 2.74 5.10 5.98
N VAL A 444 3.87 5.32 5.30
CA VAL A 444 4.19 4.61 4.05
C VAL A 444 4.30 3.10 4.29
N TRP A 445 4.96 2.71 5.37
CA TRP A 445 5.14 1.31 5.74
C TRP A 445 3.83 0.58 6.02
N VAL A 446 2.96 1.16 6.86
CA VAL A 446 1.70 0.51 7.20
C VAL A 446 0.75 0.48 6.01
N VAL A 447 0.66 1.54 5.20
CA VAL A 447 -0.14 1.51 3.97
C VAL A 447 0.37 0.45 2.99
N PHE A 448 1.70 0.26 2.90
CA PHE A 448 2.28 -0.82 2.12
C PHE A 448 1.87 -2.19 2.65
N LEU A 449 1.93 -2.41 3.97
CA LEU A 449 1.50 -3.66 4.60
C LEU A 449 0.01 -3.93 4.40
N ASP A 450 -0.86 -2.93 4.58
CA ASP A 450 -2.30 -3.06 4.39
C ASP A 450 -2.64 -3.56 2.98
N ILE A 451 -1.91 -3.06 1.97
CA ILE A 451 -2.02 -3.54 0.58
C ILE A 451 -1.45 -4.95 0.43
N LEU A 452 -0.28 -5.23 1.02
CA LEU A 452 0.39 -6.53 0.93
C LEU A 452 -0.48 -7.66 1.48
N TYR A 453 -1.13 -7.47 2.63
CA TYR A 453 -2.01 -8.46 3.25
C TYR A 453 -3.27 -8.77 2.44
N CYS A 454 -3.63 -7.93 1.47
CA CYS A 454 -4.75 -8.20 0.57
C CYS A 454 -4.40 -9.23 -0.52
N PHE A 455 -3.12 -9.58 -0.70
CA PHE A 455 -2.68 -10.60 -1.65
C PHE A 455 -2.72 -12.00 -1.04
N PRO A 456 -3.01 -13.05 -1.85
CA PRO A 456 -2.92 -14.43 -1.40
C PRO A 456 -1.46 -14.85 -1.20
N THR A 457 -1.23 -15.75 -0.24
CA THR A 457 0.10 -16.29 0.08
C THR A 457 0.59 -17.28 -0.96
N THR A 458 -0.32 -17.96 -1.68
CA THR A 458 0.01 -18.98 -2.69
C THR A 458 -0.76 -18.80 -4.00
N MET A 459 -0.18 -19.31 -5.09
CA MET A 459 -0.70 -19.31 -6.44
C MET A 459 -0.73 -20.75 -7.00
N PRO A 460 -1.69 -21.10 -7.88
CA PRO A 460 -2.80 -20.26 -8.34
C PRO A 460 -3.83 -19.99 -7.22
N VAL A 461 -4.54 -18.86 -7.34
CA VAL A 461 -5.56 -18.48 -6.35
C VAL A 461 -6.79 -19.36 -6.52
N THR A 462 -7.25 -19.96 -5.43
CA THR A 462 -8.49 -20.70 -5.29
C THR A 462 -9.41 -19.99 -4.30
N ALA A 463 -10.66 -20.41 -4.22
CA ALA A 463 -11.58 -19.90 -3.19
C ALA A 463 -11.10 -20.23 -1.76
N GLU A 464 -10.22 -21.23 -1.60
CA GLU A 464 -9.74 -21.72 -0.30
C GLU A 464 -8.42 -21.05 0.15
N ASN A 465 -7.60 -20.52 -0.76
CA ASN A 465 -6.34 -19.84 -0.42
C ASN A 465 -6.37 -18.31 -0.62
N MET A 466 -7.47 -17.77 -1.12
CA MET A 466 -7.64 -16.32 -1.23
C MET A 466 -7.62 -15.66 0.15
N SER A 467 -6.88 -14.55 0.28
CA SER A 467 -6.69 -13.88 1.56
C SER A 467 -7.99 -13.31 2.16
N TYR A 468 -8.97 -12.88 1.34
CA TYR A 468 -10.23 -12.20 1.74
C TYR A 468 -10.13 -11.06 2.79
N VAL A 469 -8.92 -10.71 3.24
CA VAL A 469 -8.64 -9.66 4.23
C VAL A 469 -9.25 -8.32 3.81
N SER A 470 -9.15 -7.98 2.51
CA SER A 470 -9.74 -6.75 1.97
C SER A 470 -11.25 -6.69 2.13
N VAL A 471 -11.94 -7.82 1.94
CA VAL A 471 -13.40 -7.93 2.11
C VAL A 471 -13.78 -7.75 3.57
N VAL A 472 -13.05 -8.43 4.47
CA VAL A 472 -13.25 -8.31 5.92
C VAL A 472 -13.03 -6.88 6.39
N PHE A 473 -11.91 -6.26 5.99
CA PHE A 473 -11.56 -4.91 6.37
C PHE A 473 -12.60 -3.89 5.89
N VAL A 474 -12.94 -3.92 4.60
CA VAL A 474 -13.95 -3.00 4.02
C VAL A 474 -15.33 -3.24 4.63
N GLY A 475 -15.70 -4.50 4.90
CA GLY A 475 -16.97 -4.84 5.53
C GLY A 475 -17.10 -4.30 6.96
N LEU A 476 -16.09 -4.53 7.80
CA LEU A 476 -16.09 -4.08 9.20
C LEU A 476 -15.94 -2.55 9.30
N VAL A 477 -15.06 -1.92 8.50
CA VAL A 477 -14.96 -0.46 8.46
C VAL A 477 -16.24 0.16 7.90
N GLY A 478 -16.83 -0.42 6.85
CA GLY A 478 -18.12 -0.01 6.31
C GLY A 478 -19.23 -0.07 7.36
N PHE A 479 -19.29 -1.16 8.14
CA PHE A 479 -20.22 -1.29 9.27
C PHE A 479 -20.01 -0.18 10.32
N VAL A 480 -18.76 0.12 10.71
CA VAL A 480 -18.44 1.21 11.64
C VAL A 480 -18.85 2.58 11.08
N ILE A 481 -18.65 2.83 9.78
CA ILE A 481 -19.08 4.07 9.13
C ILE A 481 -20.61 4.19 9.12
N VAL A 482 -21.33 3.11 8.81
CA VAL A 482 -22.80 3.09 8.88
C VAL A 482 -23.27 3.35 10.32
N LEU A 483 -22.62 2.74 11.31
CA LEU A 483 -22.91 2.94 12.73
C LEU A 483 -22.70 4.40 13.16
N TRP A 484 -21.65 5.06 12.64
CA TRP A 484 -21.44 6.50 12.83
C TRP A 484 -22.63 7.32 12.35
N PHE A 485 -23.03 7.16 11.09
CA PHE A 485 -24.10 7.96 10.49
C PHE A 485 -25.47 7.71 11.12
N THR A 486 -25.71 6.50 11.63
CA THR A 486 -27.00 6.11 12.21
C THR A 486 -27.12 6.40 13.70
N THR A 487 -26.02 6.39 14.46
CA THR A 487 -26.09 6.46 15.94
C THR A 487 -25.28 7.58 16.58
N LYS A 488 -24.14 8.00 15.99
CA LYS A 488 -23.17 8.87 16.66
C LYS A 488 -22.93 10.23 16.00
N LYS A 489 -23.29 10.38 14.72
CA LYS A 489 -23.18 11.67 14.01
C LYS A 489 -24.01 12.73 14.74
N ASN A 490 -23.37 13.85 15.07
CA ASN A 490 -23.92 14.98 15.83
C ASN A 490 -24.23 14.71 17.32
N THR A 491 -24.07 13.48 17.82
CA THR A 491 -24.28 13.16 19.25
C THR A 491 -22.96 12.91 19.98
N PHE A 492 -22.00 12.27 19.33
CA PHE A 492 -20.67 12.03 19.88
C PHE A 492 -19.76 13.25 19.67
N THR A 493 -19.38 13.89 20.78
CA THR A 493 -18.47 15.05 20.79
C THR A 493 -17.03 14.69 21.13
N GLY A 494 -16.78 13.44 21.53
CA GLY A 494 -15.49 12.97 22.04
C GLY A 494 -15.20 13.38 23.50
N PRO A 495 -13.95 13.16 23.95
CA PRO A 495 -13.51 13.48 25.30
C PRO A 495 -13.72 14.94 25.69
N ARG A 496 -14.06 15.20 26.95
CA ARG A 496 -14.23 16.55 27.52
C ARG A 496 -12.95 17.00 28.21
N ILE A 497 -12.20 17.92 27.60
CA ILE A 497 -10.82 18.22 28.00
C ILE A 497 -10.69 19.70 28.40
N ASP A 498 -10.01 19.97 29.52
CA ASP A 498 -9.56 21.31 29.89
C ASP A 498 -8.12 21.52 29.41
N LEU A 499 -7.98 22.08 28.20
CA LEU A 499 -6.68 22.24 27.54
C LEU A 499 -5.75 23.20 28.28
N ASP A 500 -6.29 24.25 28.90
CA ASP A 500 -5.50 25.26 29.61
C ASP A 500 -4.94 24.68 30.91
N MET A 501 -5.77 23.97 31.67
CA MET A 501 -5.34 23.25 32.85
C MET A 501 -4.33 22.14 32.50
N LEU A 502 -4.56 21.40 31.42
CA LEU A 502 -3.67 20.32 30.99
C LEU A 502 -2.26 20.85 30.65
N ASN A 503 -2.19 21.98 29.93
CA ASN A 503 -0.92 22.61 29.60
C ASN A 503 -0.22 23.19 30.85
N ALA A 504 -0.97 23.82 31.76
CA ALA A 504 -0.41 24.36 33.00
C ALA A 504 0.22 23.27 33.88
N ARG A 505 -0.46 22.12 34.04
CA ARG A 505 0.06 20.96 34.79
C ARG A 505 1.34 20.41 34.17
N ARG A 506 1.46 20.43 32.85
CA ARG A 506 2.66 19.96 32.13
C ARG A 506 3.85 20.88 32.26
N VAL A 507 3.65 22.19 32.16
CA VAL A 507 4.73 23.17 32.40
C VAL A 507 5.26 23.00 33.82
N ALA A 508 4.38 22.78 34.80
CA ALA A 508 4.77 22.49 36.18
C ALA A 508 5.54 21.15 36.32
N ALA A 509 5.19 20.13 35.55
CA ALA A 509 5.82 18.80 35.63
C ALA A 509 7.17 18.69 34.88
N VAL A 510 7.33 19.39 33.74
CA VAL A 510 8.53 19.31 32.89
C VAL A 510 9.61 20.30 33.34
N GLY A 511 9.25 21.39 34.03
CA GLY A 511 10.16 22.46 34.43
C GLY A 511 10.55 23.38 33.26
N PRO A 512 11.12 24.57 33.52
CA PRO A 512 11.58 25.46 32.46
C PRO A 512 12.78 24.81 31.75
N LEU A 513 12.58 24.38 30.51
CA LEU A 513 13.70 24.07 29.62
C LEU A 513 14.45 25.37 29.30
N GLU A 514 15.78 25.38 29.42
CA GLU A 514 16.60 26.51 28.99
C GLU A 514 16.26 26.88 27.54
N GLY A 515 15.71 28.08 27.34
CA GLY A 515 15.43 28.65 26.02
C GLY A 515 13.98 28.62 25.52
N THR A 516 12.99 28.16 26.30
CA THR A 516 11.58 28.18 25.85
C THR A 516 10.69 29.05 26.74
N ASN A 517 10.10 30.09 26.16
CA ASN A 517 9.16 31.00 26.83
C ASN A 517 7.76 30.34 26.92
N PRO A 518 7.18 30.14 28.12
CA PRO A 518 5.84 29.54 28.29
C PRO A 518 4.72 30.29 27.57
N ALA A 519 4.91 31.58 27.27
CA ALA A 519 3.93 32.43 26.58
C ALA A 519 3.79 32.15 25.07
N GLU A 520 4.69 31.39 24.45
CA GLU A 520 4.59 31.01 23.02
C GLU A 520 3.74 29.74 22.79
N TYR A 521 3.37 29.02 23.85
CA TYR A 521 2.54 27.81 23.80
C TYR A 521 1.03 28.11 23.86
N HIS A 522 0.56 29.11 23.12
CA HIS A 522 -0.88 29.25 22.85
C HIS A 522 -1.21 28.50 21.56
N PRO A 523 -2.05 27.43 21.60
CA PRO A 523 -2.59 26.86 20.37
C PRO A 523 -3.49 27.91 19.74
N LEU A 524 -2.96 28.65 18.75
CA LEU A 524 -3.72 29.65 18.01
C LEU A 524 -4.95 29.01 17.38
N ARG A 525 -6.09 29.29 18.01
CA ARG A 525 -7.45 29.05 17.52
C ARG A 525 -7.67 30.04 16.36
N ASN A 526 -7.90 29.49 15.18
CA ASN A 526 -8.25 30.19 13.94
C ASN A 526 -7.27 31.26 13.43
N SER A 527 -6.48 30.89 12.43
CA SER A 527 -6.17 31.82 11.34
C SER A 527 -6.28 31.10 10.01
N GLU A 528 -7.12 31.66 9.15
CA GLU A 528 -7.17 31.36 7.72
C GLU A 528 -5.85 31.80 7.08
N ALA A 529 -4.86 30.93 7.07
CA ALA A 529 -3.72 31.03 6.18
C ALA A 529 -3.05 29.66 6.06
N MET A 530 -2.68 29.32 4.82
CA MET A 530 -1.87 28.16 4.43
C MET A 530 -2.61 26.86 4.09
N LYS A 531 -3.56 26.94 3.16
CA LYS A 531 -3.91 25.83 2.25
C LYS A 531 -2.85 25.66 1.15
N LEU A 532 -1.56 25.38 1.46
CA LEU A 532 -0.60 24.97 0.40
C LEU A 532 0.77 24.43 0.83
N THR A 533 0.95 23.89 2.04
CA THR A 533 2.31 23.48 2.48
C THR A 533 2.41 22.03 2.95
N VAL A 534 1.28 21.37 3.17
CA VAL A 534 1.25 20.03 3.75
C VAL A 534 1.12 18.94 2.69
N LEU A 535 0.33 19.19 1.64
CA LEU A 535 0.33 18.34 0.45
C LEU A 535 1.70 18.39 -0.24
N THR A 536 2.41 19.51 -0.11
CA THR A 536 3.78 19.70 -0.61
C THR A 536 4.80 18.85 0.14
N PHE A 537 4.62 18.55 1.45
CA PHE A 537 5.53 17.73 2.24
C PHE A 537 5.33 16.21 2.04
N LEU A 538 4.09 15.76 1.85
CA LEU A 538 3.81 14.38 1.41
C LEU A 538 4.22 14.16 -0.06
N ILE A 539 4.18 15.20 -0.90
CA ILE A 539 4.71 15.15 -2.26
C ILE A 539 6.25 15.30 -2.29
N THR A 540 6.89 15.92 -1.27
CA THR A 540 8.36 16.02 -1.19
C THR A 540 9.04 14.90 -0.41
N ALA A 541 8.35 14.16 0.47
CA ALA A 541 8.87 12.87 0.95
C ALA A 541 8.77 11.76 -0.12
N VAL A 542 7.88 11.95 -1.11
CA VAL A 542 7.84 11.16 -2.35
C VAL A 542 8.79 11.70 -3.43
N THR A 543 9.38 12.89 -3.27
CA THR A 543 10.66 13.16 -3.92
C THR A 543 11.73 12.57 -3.03
N ALA A 544 12.07 11.32 -3.34
CA ALA A 544 13.32 10.70 -2.99
C ALA A 544 14.44 11.75 -2.90
N ALA A 545 15.44 11.51 -2.02
CA ALA A 545 16.80 11.86 -2.38
C ALA A 545 16.91 11.60 -3.88
N LYS A 546 17.05 12.65 -4.69
CA LYS A 546 16.89 12.54 -6.14
C LYS A 546 18.09 11.74 -6.62
N VAL A 547 18.01 10.43 -6.46
CA VAL A 547 18.84 9.44 -7.11
C VAL A 547 18.53 9.76 -8.56
N PRO A 548 19.51 10.30 -9.31
CA PRO A 548 19.24 10.62 -10.68
C PRO A 548 18.78 9.34 -11.36
N GLY A 549 17.63 9.41 -12.01
CA GLY A 549 16.88 8.25 -12.46
C GLY A 549 16.33 8.48 -13.87
N TYR A 550 15.92 7.39 -14.51
CA TYR A 550 15.21 7.45 -15.78
C TYR A 550 13.78 7.96 -15.56
N ARG A 551 13.21 8.62 -16.57
CA ARG A 551 11.79 9.02 -16.63
C ARG A 551 11.05 8.18 -17.64
N PHE A 552 9.75 7.95 -17.42
CA PHE A 552 8.90 7.43 -18.49
C PHE A 552 8.59 8.53 -19.52
N VAL A 553 8.49 8.14 -20.79
CA VAL A 553 7.97 8.97 -21.89
C VAL A 553 6.64 8.41 -22.36
N GLY A 554 5.72 9.30 -22.75
CA GLY A 554 4.34 8.94 -23.05
C GLY A 554 3.52 8.55 -21.81
N ARG A 555 2.29 8.06 -22.04
CA ARG A 555 1.37 7.66 -20.98
C ARG A 555 1.70 6.24 -20.48
N VAL A 556 2.51 6.13 -19.42
CA VAL A 556 2.88 4.84 -18.79
C VAL A 556 2.30 4.76 -17.39
N ASN A 557 1.58 3.67 -17.10
CA ASN A 557 1.10 3.41 -15.75
C ASN A 557 2.29 3.11 -14.82
N PRO A 558 2.54 3.95 -13.79
CA PRO A 558 3.72 3.82 -12.94
C PRO A 558 3.69 2.57 -12.05
N ALA A 559 2.50 2.01 -11.80
CA ALA A 559 2.35 0.77 -11.02
C ALA A 559 2.76 -0.47 -11.83
N THR A 560 2.34 -0.56 -13.10
CA THR A 560 2.64 -1.72 -13.96
C THR A 560 3.95 -1.56 -14.74
N LYS A 561 4.40 -0.31 -14.92
CA LYS A 561 5.55 0.09 -15.76
C LYS A 561 5.50 -0.47 -17.18
N GLN A 562 4.30 -0.83 -17.63
CA GLN A 562 4.05 -1.50 -18.89
C GLN A 562 3.91 -0.48 -20.02
N LEU A 563 4.69 -0.68 -21.06
CA LEU A 563 4.66 0.09 -22.29
C LEU A 563 3.59 -0.51 -23.20
N THR A 564 2.41 0.11 -23.17
CA THR A 564 1.21 -0.38 -23.87
C THR A 564 0.93 0.46 -25.11
N TRP A 565 0.72 1.76 -24.93
CA TRP A 565 0.48 2.70 -26.02
C TRP A 565 1.70 2.85 -26.93
N PRO A 566 1.49 3.18 -28.22
CA PRO A 566 2.57 3.66 -29.07
C PRO A 566 3.31 4.84 -28.41
N SER A 567 4.60 4.99 -28.69
CA SER A 567 5.47 6.03 -28.14
C SER A 567 5.75 5.97 -26.64
N THR A 568 5.21 4.99 -25.91
CA THR A 568 5.55 4.83 -24.49
C THR A 568 6.96 4.28 -24.33
N GLY A 569 7.67 4.70 -23.27
CA GLY A 569 9.02 4.22 -23.05
C GLY A 569 9.75 4.89 -21.91
N VAL A 570 11.08 4.92 -21.99
CA VAL A 570 11.94 5.54 -20.96
C VAL A 570 13.00 6.44 -21.57
N ALA A 571 13.27 7.56 -20.92
CA ALA A 571 14.36 8.47 -21.24
C ALA A 571 15.27 8.68 -20.03
N PHE A 572 16.58 8.67 -20.25
CA PHE A 572 17.57 8.89 -19.21
C PHE A 572 18.86 9.48 -19.78
N THR A 573 19.65 10.06 -18.88
CA THR A 573 20.97 10.59 -19.17
C THR A 573 21.93 9.87 -18.26
N PHE A 574 23.11 9.49 -18.74
CA PHE A 574 24.11 8.82 -17.93
C PHE A 574 25.52 9.28 -18.27
N THR A 575 26.42 9.21 -17.29
CA THR A 575 27.86 9.24 -17.52
C THR A 575 28.38 7.81 -17.57
N GLY A 576 29.22 7.47 -18.55
CA GLY A 576 29.71 6.09 -18.69
C GLY A 576 30.03 5.73 -20.14
N THR A 577 30.16 4.44 -20.40
CA THR A 577 30.32 3.86 -21.74
C THR A 577 29.15 2.93 -22.10
N GLU A 578 28.43 2.41 -21.11
CA GLU A 578 27.42 1.37 -21.31
C GLU A 578 26.20 1.63 -20.40
N ALA A 579 25.01 1.37 -20.94
CA ALA A 579 23.76 1.40 -20.18
C ALA A 579 22.85 0.27 -20.62
N THR A 580 21.97 -0.17 -19.73
CA THR A 580 21.06 -1.30 -19.96
C THR A 580 19.69 -0.98 -19.38
N ILE A 581 18.67 -1.13 -20.21
CA ILE A 581 17.26 -1.00 -19.83
C ILE A 581 16.76 -2.40 -19.51
N LYS A 582 16.44 -2.68 -18.25
CA LYS A 582 15.96 -3.98 -17.78
C LYS A 582 14.47 -4.13 -18.05
N ILE A 583 14.08 -5.30 -18.55
CA ILE A 583 12.70 -5.66 -18.89
C ILE A 583 12.21 -6.70 -17.88
N ASN A 584 11.05 -6.46 -17.28
CA ASN A 584 10.43 -7.36 -16.30
C ASN A 584 9.58 -8.45 -16.97
N ALA A 585 8.81 -8.05 -17.98
CA ALA A 585 7.84 -8.92 -18.64
C ALA A 585 7.62 -8.45 -20.08
N VAL A 586 7.33 -9.41 -20.96
CA VAL A 586 6.96 -9.20 -22.35
C VAL A 586 5.68 -9.99 -22.62
N THR A 587 4.73 -9.41 -23.34
CA THR A 587 3.53 -10.10 -23.81
C THR A 587 3.34 -9.79 -25.28
N GLY A 588 3.13 -10.82 -26.10
CA GLY A 588 3.01 -10.66 -27.55
C GLY A 588 4.31 -10.16 -28.21
N THR A 589 4.18 -9.46 -29.33
CA THR A 589 5.30 -8.91 -30.09
C THR A 589 5.29 -7.39 -30.00
N SER A 590 6.40 -6.79 -29.59
CA SER A 590 6.56 -5.33 -29.57
C SER A 590 7.84 -4.92 -30.26
N SER A 591 7.77 -3.87 -31.07
CA SER A 591 8.96 -3.21 -31.61
C SER A 591 9.23 -1.91 -30.88
N ALA A 592 10.49 -1.49 -30.82
CA ALA A 592 10.92 -0.27 -30.14
C ALA A 592 12.08 0.44 -30.87
N ASP A 593 12.15 1.75 -30.70
CA ASP A 593 13.25 2.61 -31.15
C ASP A 593 14.14 2.93 -29.96
N LEU A 594 15.44 2.66 -30.07
CA LEU A 594 16.46 3.10 -29.12
C LEU A 594 17.23 4.28 -29.72
N ILE A 595 16.99 5.47 -29.19
CA ILE A 595 17.58 6.73 -29.63
C ILE A 595 18.70 7.10 -28.66
N ILE A 596 19.89 7.39 -29.20
CA ILE A 596 21.07 7.75 -28.42
C ILE A 596 21.59 9.09 -28.92
N ASP A 597 21.76 10.06 -28.02
CA ASP A 597 22.29 11.39 -28.32
C ASP A 597 21.53 12.10 -29.45
N GLY A 598 20.21 11.87 -29.53
CA GLY A 598 19.33 12.45 -30.54
C GLY A 598 19.59 12.00 -31.98
N LYS A 599 20.38 10.94 -32.18
CA LYS A 599 20.69 10.36 -33.50
C LYS A 599 19.55 9.49 -34.03
N ASP A 600 19.71 8.98 -35.25
CA ASP A 600 18.77 8.03 -35.85
C ASP A 600 18.55 6.80 -34.93
N PRO A 601 17.31 6.31 -34.81
CA PRO A 601 17.00 5.22 -33.89
C PRO A 601 17.63 3.89 -34.31
N ILE A 602 18.10 3.14 -33.31
CA ILE A 602 18.38 1.70 -33.45
C ILE A 602 17.05 0.97 -33.30
N VAL A 603 16.61 0.29 -34.36
CA VAL A 603 15.33 -0.42 -34.38
C VAL A 603 15.46 -1.80 -33.72
N ILE A 604 14.63 -2.03 -32.71
CA ILE A 604 14.45 -3.33 -32.07
C ILE A 604 13.16 -3.91 -32.63
N ALA A 605 13.29 -4.82 -33.60
CA ALA A 605 12.15 -5.38 -34.32
C ALA A 605 11.21 -6.22 -33.42
N ASN A 606 11.77 -6.87 -32.41
CA ASN A 606 11.01 -7.60 -31.39
C ASN A 606 11.72 -7.54 -30.03
N VAL A 607 11.03 -7.01 -29.03
CA VAL A 607 11.48 -6.99 -27.64
C VAL A 607 11.11 -8.32 -26.99
N ASN A 608 12.06 -9.24 -26.86
CA ASN A 608 11.85 -10.59 -26.32
C ASN A 608 12.82 -10.99 -25.20
N GLY A 609 13.78 -10.14 -24.86
CA GLY A 609 14.78 -10.38 -23.82
C GLY A 609 14.42 -9.79 -22.45
N THR A 610 15.27 -10.07 -21.46
CA THR A 610 15.19 -9.49 -20.10
C THR A 610 15.84 -8.10 -20.01
N SER A 611 16.45 -7.61 -21.09
CA SER A 611 17.01 -6.27 -21.17
C SER A 611 17.26 -5.81 -22.62
N ILE A 612 17.44 -4.50 -22.78
CA ILE A 612 17.91 -3.83 -23.99
C ILE A 612 19.19 -3.08 -23.63
N SER A 613 20.30 -3.48 -24.23
CA SER A 613 21.60 -2.84 -24.01
C SER A 613 21.82 -1.70 -24.99
N VAL A 614 22.33 -0.58 -24.48
CA VAL A 614 22.89 0.50 -25.27
C VAL A 614 24.23 0.01 -25.83
N PRO A 615 24.51 0.13 -27.15
CA PRO A 615 25.81 -0.21 -27.71
C PRO A 615 26.93 0.55 -26.99
N LYS A 616 28.12 -0.01 -26.96
CA LYS A 616 29.26 0.61 -26.29
C LYS A 616 29.58 1.99 -26.86
N LEU A 617 29.60 3.01 -26.01
CA LEU A 617 29.85 4.41 -26.34
C LEU A 617 31.24 4.85 -25.83
N PRO A 618 31.82 5.91 -26.41
CA PRO A 618 32.98 6.58 -25.80
C PRO A 618 32.65 7.03 -24.37
N LYS A 619 33.64 7.12 -23.49
CA LYS A 619 33.40 7.58 -22.11
C LYS A 619 32.94 9.03 -22.13
N GLY A 620 31.69 9.28 -21.72
CA GLY A 620 31.10 10.61 -21.81
C GLY A 620 29.76 10.72 -21.10
N THR A 621 29.04 11.81 -21.37
CA THR A 621 27.63 11.97 -20.97
C THR A 621 26.75 11.69 -22.18
N HIS A 622 25.81 10.76 -22.03
CA HIS A 622 24.94 10.31 -23.11
C HIS A 622 23.49 10.42 -22.70
N THR A 623 22.64 10.76 -23.67
CA THR A 623 21.18 10.74 -23.54
C THR A 623 20.63 9.53 -24.28
N VAL A 624 19.71 8.82 -23.65
CA VAL A 624 19.09 7.61 -24.20
C VAL A 624 17.59 7.72 -24.06
N GLU A 625 16.87 7.41 -25.13
CA GLU A 625 15.42 7.34 -25.15
C GLU A 625 14.99 6.06 -25.87
N LEU A 626 14.31 5.17 -25.15
CA LEU A 626 13.61 4.03 -25.72
C LEU A 626 12.15 4.40 -25.91
N ARG A 627 11.59 4.22 -27.11
CA ARG A 627 10.15 4.37 -27.38
C ARG A 627 9.58 3.15 -28.07
N LYS A 628 8.46 2.64 -27.58
CA LYS A 628 7.68 1.60 -28.24
C LYS A 628 7.13 2.13 -29.56
N ARG A 629 7.32 1.37 -30.63
CA ARG A 629 6.87 1.72 -31.99
C ARG A 629 5.49 1.14 -32.29
N SER A 630 5.25 -0.10 -31.87
CA SER A 630 4.00 -0.81 -32.13
C SER A 630 2.87 -0.41 -31.17
N GLU A 631 1.63 -0.72 -31.53
CA GLU A 631 0.45 -0.53 -30.70
C GLU A 631 0.20 -1.66 -29.70
N THR A 632 -0.84 -1.50 -28.88
CA THR A 632 -1.17 -2.42 -27.78
C THR A 632 -1.63 -3.80 -28.26
N SER A 633 -2.29 -3.91 -29.41
CA SER A 633 -2.86 -5.18 -29.92
C SER A 633 -1.80 -6.24 -30.25
N PHE A 634 -0.61 -5.84 -30.70
CA PHE A 634 0.46 -6.79 -30.99
C PHE A 634 1.17 -7.29 -29.73
N GLY A 635 1.34 -6.41 -28.74
CA GLY A 635 2.09 -6.73 -27.55
C GLY A 635 2.47 -5.52 -26.72
N THR A 636 3.04 -5.83 -25.55
CA THR A 636 3.44 -4.86 -24.53
C THR A 636 4.67 -5.40 -23.77
N PHE A 637 5.43 -4.53 -23.11
CA PHE A 637 6.53 -4.96 -22.25
C PHE A 637 6.75 -3.98 -21.11
N SER A 638 7.21 -4.46 -19.96
CA SER A 638 7.37 -3.66 -18.72
C SER A 638 8.82 -3.37 -18.38
N ILE A 639 9.10 -2.13 -17.98
CA ILE A 639 10.45 -1.71 -17.58
C ILE A 639 10.69 -2.00 -16.10
N ALA A 640 11.74 -2.76 -15.79
CA ALA A 640 12.17 -3.04 -14.42
C ALA A 640 13.07 -1.91 -13.88
N GLY A 641 13.96 -1.37 -14.71
CA GLY A 641 14.90 -0.33 -14.31
C GLY A 641 15.94 -0.01 -15.39
N VAL A 642 16.82 0.94 -15.10
CA VAL A 642 17.99 1.26 -15.93
C VAL A 642 19.25 1.12 -15.09
N SER A 643 20.28 0.49 -15.64
CA SER A 643 21.62 0.41 -15.05
C SER A 643 22.67 0.94 -16.02
N THR A 644 23.77 1.45 -15.51
CA THR A 644 24.90 1.96 -16.28
C THR A 644 26.22 1.65 -15.55
N ASP A 645 27.33 1.64 -16.29
CA ASP A 645 28.69 1.52 -15.76
C ASP A 645 29.21 2.79 -15.06
N GLY A 646 28.50 3.92 -15.18
CA GLY A 646 28.82 5.14 -14.42
C GLY A 646 27.64 5.64 -13.58
N LYS A 647 27.17 6.88 -13.83
CA LYS A 647 26.11 7.50 -13.04
C LYS A 647 24.94 7.90 -13.93
N LEU A 648 23.73 7.54 -13.54
CA LEU A 648 22.55 8.21 -14.07
C LEU A 648 22.59 9.68 -13.67
N LEU A 649 22.08 10.54 -14.54
CA LEU A 649 21.92 11.98 -14.37
C LEU A 649 20.45 12.38 -14.53
N ASP A 650 20.08 13.50 -13.93
CA ASP A 650 18.73 14.05 -14.06
C ASP A 650 18.45 14.44 -15.51
N THR A 651 17.40 13.85 -16.09
CA THR A 651 16.96 14.16 -17.45
C THR A 651 15.74 15.06 -17.40
N ALA A 652 15.92 16.35 -17.70
CA ALA A 652 14.80 17.29 -17.74
C ALA A 652 13.91 16.99 -18.97
N PRO A 653 12.58 16.84 -18.79
CA PRO A 653 11.67 16.73 -19.93
C PRO A 653 11.59 18.07 -20.69
N PRO A 654 11.30 18.06 -22.00
CA PRO A 654 10.96 19.28 -22.72
C PRO A 654 9.81 20.05 -22.04
N LYS A 655 9.87 21.37 -22.08
CA LYS A 655 8.85 22.23 -21.43
C LYS A 655 7.49 22.11 -22.12
N ARG A 656 7.51 22.09 -23.46
CA ARG A 656 6.36 22.00 -24.35
C ARG A 656 5.81 20.58 -24.38
N LYS A 657 4.49 20.41 -24.35
CA LYS A 657 3.83 19.10 -24.27
C LYS A 657 2.70 18.97 -25.26
N ILE A 658 2.67 17.87 -26.02
CA ILE A 658 1.63 17.56 -27.01
C ILE A 658 1.03 16.18 -26.70
N GLU A 659 -0.29 16.10 -26.56
CA GLU A 659 -0.99 14.82 -26.51
C GLU A 659 -1.67 14.56 -27.86
N ILE A 660 -1.48 13.37 -28.42
CA ILE A 660 -2.08 12.93 -29.67
C ILE A 660 -3.08 11.82 -29.36
N ILE A 661 -4.30 11.98 -29.82
CA ILE A 661 -5.39 11.01 -29.71
C ILE A 661 -5.76 10.60 -31.13
N GLY A 662 -5.72 9.31 -31.44
CA GLY A 662 -6.03 8.86 -32.78
C GLY A 662 -6.21 7.35 -32.96
N ASP A 663 -6.14 6.93 -34.20
CA ASP A 663 -6.33 5.56 -34.66
C ASP A 663 -5.04 5.01 -35.29
N SER A 664 -5.17 4.11 -36.28
CA SER A 664 -4.05 3.48 -36.99
C SER A 664 -3.09 4.49 -37.64
N ILE A 665 -3.59 5.66 -38.05
CA ILE A 665 -2.77 6.75 -38.62
C ILE A 665 -1.78 7.28 -37.56
N SER A 666 -2.24 7.40 -36.32
CA SER A 666 -1.46 7.87 -35.17
C SER A 666 -0.61 6.78 -34.53
N VAL A 667 -0.98 5.52 -34.70
CA VAL A 667 -0.12 4.38 -34.37
C VAL A 667 1.13 4.37 -35.27
N GLY A 668 0.95 4.65 -36.56
CA GLY A 668 1.97 4.41 -37.58
C GLY A 668 1.86 3.00 -38.16
N TYR A 669 0.61 2.53 -38.35
CA TYR A 669 0.27 1.23 -38.92
C TYR A 669 0.98 0.99 -40.25
N GLY A 670 1.75 -0.09 -40.34
CA GLY A 670 2.44 -0.49 -41.57
C GLY A 670 3.38 0.54 -42.19
N LEU A 671 3.80 1.56 -41.44
CA LEU A 671 4.44 2.77 -41.99
C LEU A 671 5.77 2.48 -42.67
N ASP A 672 6.58 1.57 -42.11
CA ASP A 672 7.87 1.18 -42.70
C ASP A 672 7.74 0.08 -43.76
N GLY A 673 6.52 -0.39 -44.05
CA GLY A 673 6.25 -1.34 -45.13
C GLY A 673 6.05 -0.66 -46.48
N VAL A 674 6.22 -1.45 -47.55
CA VAL A 674 5.96 -1.04 -48.93
C VAL A 674 4.79 -1.84 -49.47
N LEU A 675 3.74 -1.16 -49.94
CA LEU A 675 2.55 -1.81 -50.50
C LEU A 675 2.91 -2.65 -51.75
N PRO A 676 2.41 -3.90 -51.90
CA PRO A 676 1.52 -4.61 -50.98
C PRO A 676 2.28 -5.21 -49.79
N CYS A 677 1.81 -4.93 -48.59
CA CYS A 677 2.28 -5.55 -47.35
C CYS A 677 1.15 -5.60 -46.33
N VAL A 678 1.31 -6.47 -45.34
CA VAL A 678 0.41 -6.62 -44.19
C VAL A 678 1.09 -6.07 -42.96
N ASP A 679 0.32 -5.43 -42.10
CA ASP A 679 0.85 -4.85 -40.87
C ASP A 679 1.40 -5.90 -39.89
N THR A 680 2.51 -5.53 -39.26
CA THR A 680 3.15 -6.31 -38.19
C THR A 680 3.73 -5.35 -37.18
N ALA A 681 3.97 -5.83 -35.96
CA ALA A 681 4.64 -5.03 -34.93
C ALA A 681 5.95 -4.40 -35.44
N ALA A 682 6.74 -5.09 -36.27
CA ALA A 682 8.00 -4.58 -36.80
C ALA A 682 7.82 -3.46 -37.85
N LEU A 683 6.75 -3.52 -38.66
CA LEU A 683 6.46 -2.53 -39.70
C LEU A 683 5.75 -1.28 -39.15
N GLN A 684 5.14 -1.37 -37.96
CA GLN A 684 4.63 -0.19 -37.27
C GLN A 684 5.77 0.74 -36.84
N ASN A 685 5.56 2.05 -37.04
CA ASN A 685 6.54 3.07 -36.68
C ASN A 685 5.87 4.35 -36.14
N ASN A 686 5.55 4.35 -34.85
CA ASN A 686 5.03 5.56 -34.21
C ASN A 686 6.02 6.74 -34.30
N GLY A 687 7.32 6.47 -34.24
CA GLY A 687 8.38 7.48 -34.28
C GLY A 687 8.34 8.35 -35.54
N LYS A 688 7.81 7.87 -36.67
CA LYS A 688 7.67 8.64 -37.91
C LYS A 688 6.27 9.21 -38.17
N THR A 689 5.34 9.07 -37.23
CA THR A 689 3.98 9.61 -37.37
C THR A 689 3.98 11.14 -37.35
N TYR A 690 2.97 11.75 -37.96
CA TYR A 690 2.77 13.20 -38.01
C TYR A 690 2.85 13.86 -36.61
N GLY A 691 2.31 13.19 -35.58
CA GLY A 691 2.36 13.65 -34.19
C GLY A 691 3.78 13.69 -33.64
N ALA A 692 4.55 12.59 -33.82
CA ALA A 692 5.94 12.51 -33.38
C ALA A 692 6.85 13.47 -34.17
N VAL A 693 6.65 13.59 -35.48
CA VAL A 693 7.38 14.53 -36.34
C VAL A 693 7.14 15.97 -35.89
N ALA A 694 5.87 16.35 -35.66
CA ALA A 694 5.54 17.69 -35.18
C ALA A 694 6.16 17.97 -33.81
N ALA A 695 6.02 17.04 -32.85
CA ALA A 695 6.58 17.19 -31.51
C ALA A 695 8.10 17.39 -31.51
N ARG A 696 8.84 16.58 -32.27
CA ARG A 696 10.30 16.74 -32.40
C ARG A 696 10.68 18.08 -33.02
N SER A 697 9.99 18.51 -34.08
CA SER A 697 10.27 19.80 -34.73
C SER A 697 10.02 21.01 -33.81
N LEU A 698 9.14 20.86 -32.83
CA LEU A 698 8.77 21.89 -31.87
C LEU A 698 9.54 21.80 -30.54
N ASN A 699 10.45 20.83 -30.42
CA ASN A 699 11.14 20.48 -29.18
C ASN A 699 10.13 20.27 -28.03
N ALA A 700 9.11 19.47 -28.29
CA ALA A 700 8.04 19.14 -27.36
C ALA A 700 8.09 17.67 -26.93
N ASP A 701 7.80 17.43 -25.66
CA ASP A 701 7.50 16.10 -25.15
C ASP A 701 6.12 15.69 -25.66
N TYR A 702 5.93 14.41 -25.92
CA TYR A 702 4.68 13.95 -26.53
C TYR A 702 4.23 12.58 -26.05
N SER A 703 2.91 12.43 -26.00
CA SER A 703 2.19 11.21 -25.66
C SER A 703 1.23 10.86 -26.78
N VAL A 704 1.23 9.60 -27.23
CA VAL A 704 0.33 9.12 -28.28
C VAL A 704 -0.60 8.07 -27.70
N VAL A 705 -1.89 8.37 -27.69
CA VAL A 705 -2.96 7.47 -27.24
C VAL A 705 -3.75 7.08 -28.48
N ALA A 706 -3.32 5.98 -29.08
CA ALA A 706 -3.87 5.52 -30.35
C ALA A 706 -3.98 4.00 -30.40
N TRP A 707 -5.01 3.53 -31.10
CA TRP A 707 -5.28 2.11 -31.33
C TRP A 707 -5.96 1.97 -32.70
N SER A 708 -5.41 1.11 -33.54
CA SER A 708 -5.94 0.82 -34.87
C SER A 708 -7.38 0.32 -34.84
N GLY A 709 -8.16 0.74 -35.84
CA GLY A 709 -9.56 0.35 -36.00
C GLY A 709 -10.54 1.03 -35.03
N LYS A 710 -10.09 1.84 -34.08
CA LYS A 710 -10.98 2.52 -33.14
C LYS A 710 -11.53 3.82 -33.71
N GLY A 711 -12.84 4.00 -33.59
CA GLY A 711 -13.55 5.21 -34.04
C GLY A 711 -14.01 6.07 -32.88
N LEU A 712 -14.77 7.12 -33.21
CA LEU A 712 -15.33 8.07 -32.25
C LEU A 712 -16.65 7.57 -31.64
N ILE A 713 -17.53 7.02 -32.48
CA ILE A 713 -18.80 6.41 -32.04
C ILE A 713 -18.89 4.94 -32.43
N ARG A 714 -18.14 4.51 -33.45
CA ARG A 714 -18.14 3.11 -33.94
C ARG A 714 -16.78 2.72 -34.50
N ASN A 715 -16.32 1.50 -34.21
CA ASN A 715 -15.04 0.99 -34.69
C ASN A 715 -15.11 0.57 -36.16
N TYR A 716 -13.96 0.21 -36.74
CA TYR A 716 -13.83 -0.26 -38.11
C TYR A 716 -14.86 -1.35 -38.42
N ALA A 717 -15.46 -1.26 -39.61
CA ALA A 717 -16.51 -2.16 -40.05
C ALA A 717 -15.92 -3.55 -40.33
N SER A 718 -16.23 -4.50 -39.45
CA SER A 718 -15.89 -5.91 -39.57
C SER A 718 -17.15 -6.78 -39.50
N SER A 719 -17.07 -8.00 -40.02
CA SER A 719 -18.09 -9.04 -39.84
C SER A 719 -17.46 -10.26 -39.16
N PRO A 720 -17.81 -10.58 -37.90
CA PRO A 720 -18.78 -9.88 -37.04
C PRO A 720 -18.29 -8.47 -36.60
N PRO A 721 -19.20 -7.56 -36.21
CA PRO A 721 -18.83 -6.20 -35.77
C PRO A 721 -17.88 -6.21 -34.56
N ASP A 722 -16.87 -5.33 -34.57
CA ASP A 722 -16.01 -5.10 -33.40
C ASP A 722 -16.83 -4.51 -32.24
N THR A 723 -17.07 -5.34 -31.22
CA THR A 723 -17.85 -5.00 -30.01
C THR A 723 -17.03 -4.29 -28.95
N SER A 724 -15.72 -4.15 -29.13
CA SER A 724 -14.88 -3.51 -28.13
C SER A 724 -15.10 -1.98 -28.11
N PRO A 725 -14.77 -1.30 -27.00
CA PRO A 725 -15.11 0.11 -26.84
C PRO A 725 -14.46 1.04 -27.89
N PRO A 726 -15.10 2.17 -28.25
CA PRO A 726 -14.51 3.18 -29.13
C PRO A 726 -13.46 4.04 -28.41
N MET A 727 -12.71 4.86 -29.16
CA MET A 727 -11.61 5.66 -28.61
C MET A 727 -12.00 6.56 -27.44
N PRO A 728 -13.17 7.22 -27.38
CA PRO A 728 -13.52 8.03 -26.22
C PRO A 728 -13.53 7.25 -24.90
N THR A 729 -13.92 5.97 -24.93
CA THR A 729 -13.87 5.09 -23.76
C THR A 729 -12.44 4.65 -23.48
N ILE A 730 -11.74 4.17 -24.51
CA ILE A 730 -10.36 3.67 -24.42
C ILE A 730 -9.37 4.77 -23.94
N TYR A 731 -9.60 6.03 -24.32
CA TYR A 731 -8.79 7.18 -23.89
C TYR A 731 -8.80 7.40 -22.38
N THR A 732 -9.82 6.91 -21.66
CA THR A 732 -9.89 7.03 -20.20
C THR A 732 -8.96 6.06 -19.46
N ARG A 733 -8.28 5.17 -20.18
CA ARG A 733 -7.37 4.16 -19.61
C ARG A 733 -5.95 4.70 -19.44
N TYR A 734 -5.28 4.25 -18.39
CA TYR A 734 -3.89 4.61 -18.12
C TYR A 734 -2.97 3.93 -19.15
N GLY A 735 -2.88 2.60 -19.16
CA GLY A 735 -2.38 1.80 -20.27
C GLY A 735 -3.50 1.27 -21.16
N GLY A 736 -3.20 0.85 -22.40
CA GLY A 736 -4.22 0.36 -23.34
C GLY A 736 -5.05 -0.82 -22.84
N ASN A 737 -4.43 -1.69 -22.04
CA ASN A 737 -5.05 -2.87 -21.44
C ASN A 737 -5.60 -2.63 -20.02
N ASP A 738 -5.49 -1.41 -19.50
CA ASP A 738 -5.99 -1.09 -18.16
C ASP A 738 -7.52 -0.88 -18.18
N LYS A 739 -8.13 -0.87 -16.99
CA LYS A 739 -9.57 -0.64 -16.85
C LYS A 739 -9.96 0.76 -17.36
N ASP A 740 -11.18 0.89 -17.88
CA ASP A 740 -11.75 2.20 -18.22
C ASP A 740 -11.73 3.12 -16.99
N ASN A 741 -11.54 4.43 -17.22
CA ASN A 741 -11.41 5.47 -16.19
C ASN A 741 -10.22 5.30 -15.21
N SER A 742 -9.24 4.46 -15.55
CA SER A 742 -8.04 4.28 -14.73
C SER A 742 -7.03 5.42 -14.84
N PHE A 743 -7.09 6.26 -15.89
CA PHE A 743 -6.17 7.39 -16.05
C PHE A 743 -6.55 8.56 -15.14
N PRO A 744 -5.72 8.95 -14.16
CA PRO A 744 -6.09 9.94 -13.16
C PRO A 744 -5.88 11.40 -13.59
N PHE A 745 -5.45 11.65 -14.83
CA PHE A 745 -5.08 12.98 -15.35
C PHE A 745 -4.06 13.70 -14.44
N PRO A 746 -2.84 13.16 -14.29
CA PRO A 746 -1.87 13.67 -13.33
C PRO A 746 -1.41 15.09 -13.67
N LYS A 747 -1.28 15.96 -12.65
CA LYS A 747 -0.82 17.35 -12.81
C LYS A 747 0.66 17.48 -13.19
N SER A 748 1.44 16.40 -13.10
CA SER A 748 2.86 16.36 -13.45
C SER A 748 3.11 16.46 -14.96
N TRP A 749 2.13 16.10 -15.78
CA TRP A 749 2.19 16.21 -17.24
C TRP A 749 0.84 16.69 -17.76
N VAL A 750 0.80 17.94 -18.22
CA VAL A 750 -0.41 18.59 -18.76
C VAL A 750 -0.07 19.09 -20.16
N PRO A 751 -0.78 18.64 -21.22
CA PRO A 751 -0.48 19.04 -22.58
C PRO A 751 -0.83 20.52 -22.82
N ASP A 752 0.02 21.21 -23.58
CA ASP A 752 -0.29 22.54 -24.10
C ASP A 752 -1.17 22.43 -25.36
N ALA A 753 -0.96 21.37 -26.15
CA ALA A 753 -1.74 21.03 -27.34
C ALA A 753 -2.32 19.62 -27.23
N VAL A 754 -3.61 19.46 -27.52
CA VAL A 754 -4.28 18.17 -27.70
C VAL A 754 -4.67 18.02 -29.17
N VAL A 755 -4.11 17.02 -29.83
CA VAL A 755 -4.30 16.74 -31.25
C VAL A 755 -5.24 15.56 -31.39
N ILE A 756 -6.34 15.73 -32.13
CA ILE A 756 -7.34 14.68 -32.35
C ILE A 756 -7.38 14.35 -33.85
N ASN A 757 -7.05 13.12 -34.19
CA ASN A 757 -7.19 12.54 -35.53
C ASN A 757 -8.04 11.26 -35.43
N LEU A 758 -9.35 11.46 -35.33
CA LEU A 758 -10.35 10.41 -35.17
C LEU A 758 -11.51 10.66 -36.11
N GLY A 759 -12.17 9.58 -36.53
CA GLY A 759 -13.32 9.63 -37.44
C GLY A 759 -13.13 8.73 -38.66
N THR A 760 -11.90 8.38 -39.03
CA THR A 760 -11.60 7.53 -40.20
C THR A 760 -12.38 6.22 -40.15
N ASN A 761 -12.30 5.51 -39.02
CA ASN A 761 -12.96 4.22 -38.83
C ASN A 761 -14.48 4.33 -38.80
N ASP A 762 -15.04 5.46 -38.40
CA ASP A 762 -16.48 5.66 -38.38
C ASP A 762 -17.08 5.71 -39.80
N PHE A 763 -16.29 6.14 -40.80
CA PHE A 763 -16.67 6.15 -42.22
C PHE A 763 -16.53 4.78 -42.90
N SER A 764 -16.00 3.75 -42.22
CA SER A 764 -16.06 2.39 -42.75
C SER A 764 -17.47 1.83 -42.59
N TYR A 765 -18.06 1.33 -43.68
CA TYR A 765 -19.44 0.81 -43.68
C TYR A 765 -19.73 -0.21 -44.79
N LEU A 766 -18.99 -0.17 -45.91
CA LEU A 766 -19.21 -1.00 -47.09
C LEU A 766 -19.51 -2.47 -46.74
N ASN A 767 -20.63 -2.97 -47.23
CA ASN A 767 -21.10 -4.36 -47.08
C ASN A 767 -21.27 -4.84 -45.62
N VAL A 768 -21.28 -3.93 -44.65
CA VAL A 768 -21.36 -4.28 -43.21
C VAL A 768 -22.47 -3.51 -42.50
N ARG A 769 -22.63 -2.21 -42.76
CA ARG A 769 -23.57 -1.32 -42.05
C ARG A 769 -23.89 -0.07 -42.86
N ASP A 770 -24.83 0.75 -42.38
CA ASP A 770 -25.17 2.02 -43.00
C ASP A 770 -24.06 3.09 -42.83
N PRO A 771 -23.98 4.08 -43.75
CA PRO A 771 -23.13 5.26 -43.61
C PRO A 771 -23.35 5.98 -42.27
N VAL A 772 -22.29 6.65 -41.79
CA VAL A 772 -22.33 7.33 -40.49
C VAL A 772 -23.14 8.62 -40.59
N ASN A 773 -23.95 8.91 -39.57
CA ASN A 773 -24.59 10.22 -39.46
C ASN A 773 -23.58 11.29 -39.02
N PRO A 774 -23.32 12.34 -39.83
CA PRO A 774 -22.36 13.38 -39.49
C PRO A 774 -22.70 14.14 -38.20
N ALA A 775 -23.99 14.33 -37.89
CA ALA A 775 -24.42 15.06 -36.70
C ALA A 775 -24.04 14.31 -35.41
N ASP A 776 -24.15 12.97 -35.42
CA ASP A 776 -23.79 12.14 -34.28
C ASP A 776 -22.27 12.15 -34.03
N LEU A 777 -21.47 12.15 -35.11
CA LEU A 777 -20.02 12.33 -35.01
C LEU A 777 -19.65 13.70 -34.45
N THR A 778 -20.28 14.78 -34.92
CA THR A 778 -20.05 16.12 -34.38
C THR A 778 -20.35 16.16 -32.88
N LYS A 779 -21.51 15.62 -32.46
CA LYS A 779 -21.90 15.57 -31.04
C LYS A 779 -20.91 14.77 -30.19
N ALA A 780 -20.44 13.63 -30.69
CA ALA A 780 -19.47 12.80 -30.00
C ALA A 780 -18.10 13.50 -29.86
N LEU A 781 -17.66 14.23 -30.89
CA LEU A 781 -16.40 14.96 -30.86
C LEU A 781 -16.47 16.10 -29.83
N VAL A 782 -17.57 16.85 -29.83
CA VAL A 782 -17.82 17.90 -28.82
C VAL A 782 -17.82 17.32 -27.41
N LYS A 783 -18.43 16.15 -27.21
CA LYS A 783 -18.45 15.47 -25.90
C LYS A 783 -17.04 15.05 -25.47
N LEU A 784 -16.26 14.44 -26.36
CA LEU A 784 -14.88 14.05 -26.09
C LEU A 784 -14.02 15.28 -25.71
N VAL A 785 -14.10 16.36 -26.49
CA VAL A 785 -13.32 17.57 -26.23
C VAL A 785 -13.69 18.22 -24.91
N LYS A 786 -14.98 18.34 -24.58
CA LYS A 786 -15.41 18.88 -23.28
C LYS A 786 -14.92 18.01 -22.11
N SER A 787 -14.93 16.69 -22.27
CA SER A 787 -14.39 15.76 -21.28
C SER A 787 -12.89 15.94 -21.08
N ILE A 788 -12.12 16.15 -22.16
CA ILE A 788 -10.68 16.40 -22.04
C ILE A 788 -10.42 17.78 -21.44
N GLN A 789 -11.17 18.80 -21.87
CA GLN A 789 -11.02 20.17 -21.41
C GLN A 789 -11.28 20.32 -19.91
N SER A 790 -12.21 19.54 -19.33
CA SER A 790 -12.43 19.56 -17.87
C SER A 790 -11.20 19.14 -17.08
N HIS A 791 -10.30 18.35 -17.68
CA HIS A 791 -9.01 17.98 -17.09
C HIS A 791 -7.87 18.91 -17.52
N TYR A 792 -7.90 19.42 -18.76
CA TYR A 792 -6.88 20.28 -19.36
C TYR A 792 -7.46 21.64 -19.79
N PRO A 793 -7.86 22.52 -18.85
CA PRO A 793 -8.60 23.75 -19.16
C PRO A 793 -7.80 24.78 -19.97
N LYS A 794 -6.46 24.67 -20.00
CA LYS A 794 -5.56 25.58 -20.73
C LYS A 794 -5.09 25.04 -22.07
N ALA A 795 -5.33 23.76 -22.36
CA ALA A 795 -4.87 23.14 -23.60
C ALA A 795 -5.63 23.72 -24.81
N GLN A 796 -4.93 23.86 -25.92
CA GLN A 796 -5.54 24.18 -27.21
C GLN A 796 -5.73 22.89 -28.01
N PHE A 797 -6.86 22.76 -28.70
CA PHE A 797 -7.24 21.56 -29.42
C PHE A 797 -6.99 21.70 -30.92
N PHE A 798 -6.40 20.69 -31.54
CA PHE A 798 -6.09 20.66 -32.96
C PHE A 798 -6.81 19.48 -33.59
N PHE A 799 -7.76 19.75 -34.48
CA PHE A 799 -8.49 18.72 -35.21
C PHE A 799 -7.83 18.51 -36.56
N VAL A 800 -7.34 17.28 -36.77
CA VAL A 800 -6.62 16.91 -37.98
C VAL A 800 -7.56 16.11 -38.87
N SER A 801 -7.70 16.52 -40.14
CA SER A 801 -8.52 15.77 -41.09
C SER A 801 -7.80 14.49 -41.52
N SER A 802 -8.53 13.38 -41.64
CA SER A 802 -7.92 12.08 -42.00
C SER A 802 -7.36 12.08 -43.44
N PRO A 803 -6.08 11.72 -43.67
CA PRO A 803 -5.51 11.54 -45.01
C PRO A 803 -6.05 10.30 -45.75
N LEU A 804 -6.69 9.36 -45.04
CA LEU A 804 -7.24 8.14 -45.63
C LEU A 804 -8.62 8.32 -46.26
N LEU A 805 -9.35 9.37 -45.87
CA LEU A 805 -10.67 9.64 -46.44
C LEU A 805 -10.52 10.33 -47.80
N ASN A 806 -11.35 9.91 -48.75
CA ASN A 806 -11.40 10.42 -50.11
C ASN A 806 -12.85 10.70 -50.49
N ASP A 807 -13.11 11.78 -51.21
CA ASP A 807 -14.47 12.11 -51.67
C ASP A 807 -14.97 11.20 -52.78
N ASN A 808 -14.07 10.51 -53.48
CA ASN A 808 -14.39 9.59 -54.57
C ASN A 808 -14.54 8.14 -54.12
N TYR A 809 -14.41 7.86 -52.81
CA TYR A 809 -14.51 6.51 -52.26
C TYR A 809 -15.54 6.45 -51.13
N PRO A 810 -16.45 5.45 -51.12
CA PRO A 810 -16.66 4.43 -52.17
C PRO A 810 -17.26 5.02 -53.45
N THR A 811 -18.07 6.08 -53.32
CA THR A 811 -18.65 6.82 -54.43
C THR A 811 -18.53 8.34 -54.18
N VAL A 812 -18.68 9.14 -55.24
CA VAL A 812 -18.67 10.61 -55.14
C VAL A 812 -19.79 11.14 -54.23
N ALA A 813 -20.90 10.41 -54.12
CA ALA A 813 -22.03 10.79 -53.27
C ALA A 813 -21.70 10.70 -51.77
N ASP A 814 -20.75 9.84 -51.38
CA ASP A 814 -20.33 9.68 -50.00
C ASP A 814 -19.51 10.87 -49.49
N ALA A 815 -18.71 11.48 -50.38
CA ALA A 815 -17.89 12.66 -50.10
C ALA A 815 -17.21 12.60 -48.72
N GLN A 816 -16.58 11.47 -48.39
CA GLN A 816 -16.18 11.15 -47.01
C GLN A 816 -15.22 12.19 -46.42
N LYS A 817 -14.28 12.69 -47.23
CA LYS A 817 -13.30 13.68 -46.82
C LYS A 817 -13.96 15.02 -46.50
N SER A 818 -14.76 15.54 -47.43
CA SER A 818 -15.51 16.78 -47.28
C SER A 818 -16.50 16.72 -46.13
N THR A 819 -17.17 15.57 -45.94
CA THR A 819 -18.09 15.34 -44.82
C THR A 819 -17.34 15.33 -43.49
N HIS A 820 -16.21 14.63 -43.39
CA HIS A 820 -15.37 14.63 -42.20
C HIS A 820 -14.85 16.02 -41.85
N VAL A 821 -14.36 16.79 -42.83
CA VAL A 821 -13.93 18.18 -42.62
C VAL A 821 -15.07 19.06 -42.09
N ARG A 822 -16.28 18.88 -42.60
CA ARG A 822 -17.48 19.59 -42.11
C ARG A 822 -17.79 19.24 -40.66
N VAL A 823 -17.75 17.94 -40.31
CA VAL A 823 -17.94 17.45 -38.94
C VAL A 823 -16.96 18.12 -37.97
N LEU A 824 -15.67 18.19 -38.34
CA LEU A 824 -14.64 18.83 -37.52
C LEU A 824 -14.91 20.34 -37.35
N LYS A 825 -15.21 21.05 -38.43
CA LYS A 825 -15.52 22.50 -38.39
C LYS A 825 -16.80 22.81 -37.61
N ASP A 826 -17.82 21.96 -37.72
CA ASP A 826 -19.07 22.14 -36.98
C ASP A 826 -18.89 21.84 -35.49
N ALA A 827 -18.05 20.87 -35.13
CA ALA A 827 -17.66 20.66 -33.73
C ALA A 827 -16.92 21.88 -33.16
N MET A 828 -16.03 22.51 -33.92
CA MET A 828 -15.34 23.75 -33.51
C MET A 828 -16.34 24.87 -33.21
N LYS A 829 -17.37 25.05 -34.04
CA LYS A 829 -18.42 26.06 -33.81
C LYS A 829 -19.20 25.78 -32.51
N GLN A 830 -19.46 24.52 -32.19
CA GLN A 830 -20.19 24.11 -30.97
C GLN A 830 -19.35 24.18 -29.68
N LEU A 831 -18.02 24.28 -29.80
CA LEU A 831 -17.07 24.37 -28.70
C LEU A 831 -16.77 25.83 -28.32
N SER A 832 -17.83 26.61 -28.08
CA SER A 832 -17.72 28.01 -27.65
C SER A 832 -16.90 28.14 -26.36
N GLY A 833 -15.87 28.99 -26.36
CA GLY A 833 -14.95 29.17 -25.24
C GLY A 833 -13.77 28.19 -25.19
N VAL A 834 -13.71 27.20 -26.10
CA VAL A 834 -12.56 26.30 -26.25
C VAL A 834 -11.69 26.79 -27.41
N LYS A 835 -10.38 26.89 -27.20
CA LYS A 835 -9.44 27.23 -28.28
C LYS A 835 -9.24 26.00 -29.18
N THR A 836 -9.84 26.03 -30.36
CA THR A 836 -9.77 24.96 -31.35
C THR A 836 -9.13 25.45 -32.65
N HIS A 837 -8.38 24.56 -33.32
CA HIS A 837 -7.67 24.83 -34.57
C HIS A 837 -7.89 23.67 -35.53
N PHE A 838 -8.06 23.99 -36.81
CA PHE A 838 -8.20 22.98 -37.85
C PHE A 838 -6.88 22.80 -38.59
N VAL A 839 -6.46 21.55 -38.75
CA VAL A 839 -5.28 21.16 -39.53
C VAL A 839 -5.78 20.32 -40.69
N ASP A 840 -5.83 20.93 -41.87
CA ASP A 840 -6.25 20.23 -43.07
C ASP A 840 -5.08 19.41 -43.64
N TRP A 841 -5.15 18.10 -43.51
CA TRP A 841 -4.19 17.20 -44.10
C TRP A 841 -4.76 16.64 -45.41
N PRO A 842 -4.15 16.93 -46.57
CA PRO A 842 -4.63 16.40 -47.85
C PRO A 842 -4.80 14.88 -47.86
N THR A 843 -5.76 14.39 -48.65
CA THR A 843 -5.90 12.96 -48.93
C THR A 843 -4.60 12.42 -49.53
N GLN A 844 -4.17 11.24 -49.07
CA GLN A 844 -2.92 10.64 -49.51
C GLN A 844 -2.97 10.20 -50.98
N GLY A 845 -1.79 10.11 -51.60
CA GLY A 845 -1.63 9.60 -52.96
C GLY A 845 -1.67 8.06 -53.03
N ALA A 846 -1.36 7.54 -54.23
CA ALA A 846 -1.31 6.09 -54.48
C ALA A 846 -0.14 5.38 -53.79
N GLU A 847 0.96 6.10 -53.51
CA GLU A 847 2.07 5.56 -52.74
C GLU A 847 1.71 5.50 -51.25
N ALA A 848 1.51 4.29 -50.74
CA ALA A 848 1.06 4.03 -49.39
C ALA A 848 1.94 2.98 -48.69
N GLY A 849 1.84 2.93 -47.36
CA GLY A 849 2.36 1.83 -46.54
C GLY A 849 1.41 0.61 -46.58
N CYS A 850 1.54 -0.30 -45.61
CA CYS A 850 0.72 -1.52 -45.59
C CYS A 850 -0.78 -1.22 -45.50
N ASP A 851 -1.56 -2.07 -46.16
CA ASP A 851 -3.02 -1.96 -46.21
C ASP A 851 -3.52 -0.54 -46.50
N TYR A 852 -2.83 0.14 -47.44
CA TYR A 852 -3.10 1.50 -47.90
C TYR A 852 -2.94 2.60 -46.84
N HIS A 853 -2.29 2.35 -45.71
CA HIS A 853 -2.04 3.38 -44.69
C HIS A 853 -1.01 4.44 -45.12
N PRO A 854 -0.96 5.62 -44.47
CA PRO A 854 0.01 6.66 -44.83
C PRO A 854 1.46 6.21 -44.65
N ASN A 855 2.26 6.32 -45.71
CA ASN A 855 3.70 6.09 -45.67
C ASN A 855 4.45 7.22 -44.92
N ALA A 856 5.77 7.04 -44.72
CA ALA A 856 6.62 8.02 -44.04
C ALA A 856 6.58 9.43 -44.66
N ALA A 857 6.51 9.55 -45.99
CA ALA A 857 6.47 10.84 -46.68
C ALA A 857 5.16 11.59 -46.40
N THR A 858 4.03 10.88 -46.48
CA THR A 858 2.71 11.41 -46.17
C THR A 858 2.64 11.85 -44.70
N GLN A 859 3.13 11.02 -43.78
CA GLN A 859 3.20 11.33 -42.35
C GLN A 859 4.08 12.55 -42.05
N ALA A 860 5.21 12.70 -42.75
CA ALA A 860 6.08 13.87 -42.62
C ALA A 860 5.40 15.16 -43.12
N GLN A 861 4.61 15.09 -44.19
CA GLN A 861 3.79 16.23 -44.66
C GLN A 861 2.76 16.64 -43.60
N GLY A 862 2.01 15.68 -43.05
CA GLY A 862 1.06 15.94 -41.97
C GLY A 862 1.74 16.55 -40.74
N GLY A 863 2.94 16.05 -40.39
CA GLY A 863 3.74 16.57 -39.28
C GLY A 863 4.16 18.01 -39.47
N LYS A 864 4.56 18.42 -40.68
CA LYS A 864 4.87 19.82 -41.01
C LYS A 864 3.67 20.74 -40.85
N LEU A 865 2.49 20.31 -41.34
CA LEU A 865 1.25 21.08 -41.24
C LEU A 865 0.83 21.25 -39.77
N LEU A 866 0.85 20.16 -39.00
CA LEU A 866 0.54 20.17 -37.58
C LEU A 866 1.51 21.06 -36.81
N ALA A 867 2.82 20.94 -37.06
CA ALA A 867 3.84 21.75 -36.40
C ALA A 867 3.63 23.24 -36.65
N ALA A 868 3.38 23.63 -37.90
CA ALA A 868 3.11 25.01 -38.28
C ALA A 868 1.87 25.57 -37.56
N SER A 869 0.79 24.80 -37.50
CA SER A 869 -0.45 25.19 -36.82
C SER A 869 -0.22 25.39 -35.30
N ILE A 870 0.44 24.43 -34.64
CA ILE A 870 0.76 24.52 -33.21
C ILE A 870 1.67 25.72 -32.93
N LYS A 871 2.70 25.93 -33.76
CA LYS A 871 3.65 27.03 -33.61
C LYS A 871 2.94 28.39 -33.59
N VAL A 872 2.00 28.60 -34.50
CA VAL A 872 1.20 29.83 -34.59
C VAL A 872 0.27 29.97 -33.38
N ALA A 873 -0.48 28.92 -33.05
CA ALA A 873 -1.51 28.96 -32.01
C ALA A 873 -0.96 29.11 -30.58
N LEU A 874 0.20 28.49 -30.30
CA LEU A 874 0.84 28.50 -28.98
C LEU A 874 2.02 29.48 -28.87
N LYS A 875 2.42 30.12 -29.98
CA LYS A 875 3.57 31.05 -30.05
C LYS A 875 4.87 30.36 -29.62
N TRP A 876 5.17 29.23 -30.25
CA TRP A 876 6.36 28.40 -30.00
C TRP A 876 7.53 28.70 -30.95
#